data_AF-A0A672V5M1-F1
#
_entry.id   AF-A0A672V5M1-F1
#
_cell.length_a   1.000
_cell.length_b   1.000
_cell.length_c   1.000
_cell.angle_alpha   90.00
_cell.angle_beta   90.00
_cell.angle_gamma   90.00
#
_symmetry.space_group_name_H-M   'P 1'
#
loop_
_entity.id
_entity.type
_entity.pdbx_description
1 polymer ?
#
loop_
_entity_poly.entity_id
_entity_poly.type
_entity_poly.pdbx_seq_one_letter_code
_entity_poly.pdbx_strand_id
1 'polypeptide(L)'
;MPLPPPNPPPRAATGQPPPPPSPRSPPPAVEPPQEPPPVPAEEPPPTYPMDFEKFWLAAQSNPHDFTAWTELLQFVEQENHLLAARKAFDAFFSHYPYCYGYWKKYADMERRFECARETEEVFERGLQSIPLSMDLWIHYISYLQSTLDMNLPESIQKIRGVFEAAVAAAGMDFRSDKLWELYVEWEREQGDLRAVTGIYDRVLSMPTQLYNHHWEKFKEHVLHNPPKDILSPEELLWVQSKLATDPVPKPPEPEGTEAPPGEDLPPGVEGKGAAAANAQEDLDQEKIRELVISMRQQIYAQNEAEVSKRWNFEDGIKRPYFHVKPLERAQLRNWRDYLDYEMAAGSHERTIVLFERCVIACALYEEFWIKYTKYLENHTVTGARSVFQRACGYHLPRKPNIHLLWAAFEEKQGNVEEARRILRCFEEVVPGLAMVRLRRVSLERRHGNLEQAEALLTEAMEANEGLPLASFYAVKLARQACKVQKNLGKARKVLVEALEKEPDNARLHANLLEMEFGADVRQNEGNTMRCFERALRSPLPDEAKVVFSQRRVEFLEDFGSSIHSLLTAYDEHQKILKQHAARKRAPENGSEEPEDKRLRPDDGSGLGGGPIGFPSGGDVASSPSYSYWYQHGYGSYSYQSPWNYNQYYPQT
;
A
#
# COMPACT_ATOMS: atom_id res chain seq x y z
N MET A 1 14.71 46.68 9.49
CA MET A 1 15.01 47.72 10.50
C MET A 1 15.57 47.05 11.75
N PRO A 2 16.59 47.62 12.40
CA PRO A 2 17.40 46.94 13.42
C PRO A 2 16.74 46.92 14.82
N LEU A 3 17.07 45.91 15.61
CA LEU A 3 16.58 45.65 16.98
C LEU A 3 17.16 46.66 18.01
N PRO A 4 16.43 46.96 19.11
CA PRO A 4 16.85 47.92 20.12
C PRO A 4 17.87 47.34 21.14
N PRO A 5 18.63 48.21 21.84
CA PRO A 5 19.75 47.84 22.72
C PRO A 5 19.33 47.40 24.15
N PRO A 6 20.24 46.81 24.95
CA PRO A 6 19.95 46.24 26.27
C PRO A 6 20.02 47.29 27.41
N ASN A 7 19.25 47.07 28.49
CA ASN A 7 19.25 47.92 29.69
C ASN A 7 20.43 47.63 30.64
N PRO A 8 20.99 48.67 31.32
CA PRO A 8 22.07 48.53 32.31
C PRO A 8 21.57 48.33 33.78
N PRO A 9 22.40 47.80 34.71
CA PRO A 9 22.07 47.60 36.13
C PRO A 9 22.78 48.65 37.06
N PRO A 10 22.83 48.50 38.40
CA PRO A 10 21.83 48.79 39.44
C PRO A 10 22.30 49.80 40.54
N ARG A 11 21.39 50.24 41.45
CA ARG A 11 21.51 50.35 42.95
C ARG A 11 20.89 51.58 43.65
N ALA A 12 19.99 51.26 44.59
CA ALA A 12 19.91 51.58 46.04
C ALA A 12 19.79 53.02 46.61
N ALA A 13 18.75 53.22 47.45
CA ALA A 13 18.71 53.95 48.75
C ALA A 13 17.33 53.69 49.44
N THR A 14 17.17 52.85 50.48
CA THR A 14 17.31 53.05 51.96
C THR A 14 16.31 54.01 52.66
N GLY A 15 15.52 53.48 53.60
CA GLY A 15 14.79 54.20 54.68
C GLY A 15 14.09 53.23 55.69
N GLN A 16 14.32 53.42 57.00
CA GLN A 16 14.14 52.53 58.19
C GLN A 16 12.70 52.51 58.82
N PRO A 17 12.47 52.07 60.10
CA PRO A 17 12.40 50.74 60.75
C PRO A 17 10.99 50.42 61.39
N PRO A 18 10.74 49.27 62.08
CA PRO A 18 9.39 48.88 62.57
C PRO A 18 9.15 49.06 64.10
N PRO A 19 7.88 49.16 64.58
CA PRO A 19 7.51 49.10 66.01
C PRO A 19 6.49 47.93 66.34
N PRO A 20 5.98 47.73 67.59
CA PRO A 20 6.02 46.47 68.36
C PRO A 20 4.68 45.65 68.41
N PRO A 21 4.60 44.49 69.09
CA PRO A 21 3.43 43.59 69.04
C PRO A 21 2.45 43.75 70.23
N SER A 22 1.18 43.37 70.06
CA SER A 22 0.14 43.22 71.12
C SER A 22 -0.99 42.25 70.63
N PRO A 23 -1.91 41.74 71.48
CA PRO A 23 -1.98 40.34 71.92
C PRO A 23 -3.09 39.49 71.26
N ARG A 24 -3.04 38.18 71.54
CA ARG A 24 -3.80 37.06 70.94
C ARG A 24 -5.32 37.07 71.19
N SER A 25 -6.05 36.58 70.18
CA SER A 25 -7.47 36.15 70.20
C SER A 25 -7.56 34.64 69.88
N PRO A 26 -8.65 33.93 70.25
CA PRO A 26 -8.67 32.47 70.48
C PRO A 26 -8.71 31.63 69.19
N PRO A 27 -8.42 30.31 69.26
CA PRO A 27 -8.30 29.47 68.07
C PRO A 27 -9.68 29.18 67.46
N PRO A 28 -9.85 29.24 66.13
CA PRO A 28 -11.02 28.66 65.47
C PRO A 28 -10.89 27.13 65.42
N ALA A 29 -12.03 26.46 65.47
CA ALA A 29 -12.19 25.01 65.59
C ALA A 29 -11.50 24.24 64.45
N VAL A 30 -10.98 23.05 64.79
CA VAL A 30 -10.52 22.06 63.82
C VAL A 30 -11.74 21.53 63.06
N GLU A 31 -11.91 21.94 61.81
CA GLU A 31 -12.78 21.24 60.87
C GLU A 31 -12.17 19.86 60.56
N PRO A 32 -12.97 18.78 60.53
CA PRO A 32 -12.48 17.47 60.12
C PRO A 32 -12.02 17.54 58.64
N PRO A 33 -11.01 16.73 58.25
CA PRO A 33 -10.52 16.73 56.88
C PRO A 33 -11.67 16.42 55.91
N GLN A 34 -11.86 17.31 54.92
CA GLN A 34 -12.73 17.02 53.78
C GLN A 34 -12.23 15.75 53.10
N GLU A 35 -13.11 14.76 52.97
CA GLU A 35 -12.84 13.55 52.21
C GLU A 35 -12.46 13.93 50.77
N PRO A 36 -11.47 13.26 50.16
CA PRO A 36 -11.20 13.43 48.74
C PRO A 36 -12.48 13.10 47.95
N PRO A 37 -12.72 13.76 46.80
CA PRO A 37 -13.88 13.45 45.97
C PRO A 37 -13.89 11.94 45.68
N PRO A 38 -15.07 11.30 45.66
CA PRO A 38 -15.15 9.87 45.42
C PRO A 38 -14.45 9.55 44.10
N VAL A 39 -13.47 8.65 44.19
CA VAL A 39 -12.88 7.98 43.02
C VAL A 39 -14.05 7.43 42.20
N PRO A 40 -14.13 7.67 40.87
CA PRO A 40 -15.16 7.06 40.06
C PRO A 40 -15.15 5.55 40.34
N ALA A 41 -16.28 5.00 40.78
CA ALA A 41 -16.42 3.56 40.94
C ALA A 41 -16.00 2.91 39.61
N GLU A 42 -15.03 1.99 39.66
CA GLU A 42 -14.69 1.18 38.49
C GLU A 42 -15.99 0.54 37.98
N GLU A 43 -16.40 0.90 36.77
CA GLU A 43 -17.55 0.26 36.13
C GLU A 43 -17.29 -1.25 36.10
N PRO A 44 -18.28 -2.08 36.45
CA PRO A 44 -18.11 -3.52 36.39
C PRO A 44 -17.66 -3.92 34.97
N PRO A 45 -16.73 -4.87 34.83
CA PRO A 45 -16.20 -5.25 33.53
C PRO A 45 -17.35 -5.61 32.58
N PRO A 46 -17.29 -5.18 31.32
CA PRO A 46 -18.37 -5.41 30.37
C PRO A 46 -18.67 -6.91 30.28
N THR A 47 -19.91 -7.27 30.58
CA THR A 47 -20.37 -8.66 30.47
C THR A 47 -20.60 -8.98 29.00
N TYR A 48 -19.92 -10.00 28.48
CA TYR A 48 -20.10 -10.47 27.11
C TYR A 48 -21.04 -11.69 27.04
N PRO A 49 -21.69 -11.94 25.90
CA PRO A 49 -22.49 -13.14 25.67
C PRO A 49 -21.69 -14.43 25.91
N MET A 50 -22.38 -15.50 26.30
CA MET A 50 -21.78 -16.84 26.36
C MET A 50 -21.22 -17.23 24.99
N ASP A 51 -20.10 -17.95 24.96
CA ASP A 51 -19.35 -18.29 23.74
C ASP A 51 -18.67 -17.14 22.97
N PHE A 52 -18.88 -15.85 23.34
CA PHE A 52 -18.15 -14.73 22.72
C PHE A 52 -16.64 -14.94 22.77
N GLU A 53 -16.11 -15.32 23.94
CA GLU A 53 -14.67 -15.55 24.13
C GLU A 53 -14.13 -16.66 23.23
N LYS A 54 -14.94 -17.69 22.92
CA LYS A 54 -14.53 -18.76 22.01
C LYS A 54 -14.30 -18.24 20.59
N PHE A 55 -15.26 -17.51 20.04
CA PHE A 55 -15.15 -16.92 18.70
C PHE A 55 -14.09 -15.81 18.64
N TRP A 56 -14.01 -15.00 19.70
CA TRP A 56 -13.02 -13.94 19.85
C TRP A 56 -11.59 -14.49 19.85
N LEU A 57 -11.32 -15.55 20.64
CA LEU A 57 -10.01 -16.20 20.66
C LEU A 57 -9.67 -16.85 19.32
N ALA A 58 -10.64 -17.46 18.63
CA ALA A 58 -10.40 -18.02 17.30
C ALA A 58 -9.94 -16.93 16.32
N ALA A 59 -10.64 -15.79 16.28
CA ALA A 59 -10.29 -14.65 15.43
C ALA A 59 -8.93 -14.01 15.81
N GLN A 60 -8.62 -13.89 17.11
CA GLN A 60 -7.34 -13.34 17.57
C GLN A 60 -6.15 -14.28 17.33
N SER A 61 -6.36 -15.60 17.42
CA SER A 61 -5.28 -16.57 17.23
C SER A 61 -4.68 -16.51 15.83
N ASN A 62 -5.52 -16.21 14.84
CA ASN A 62 -5.10 -15.94 13.48
C ASN A 62 -5.91 -14.76 12.91
N PRO A 63 -5.42 -13.51 13.08
CA PRO A 63 -6.11 -12.33 12.58
C PRO A 63 -6.29 -12.30 11.06
N HIS A 64 -5.58 -13.17 10.32
CA HIS A 64 -5.71 -13.32 8.88
C HIS A 64 -6.73 -14.38 8.46
N ASP A 65 -7.35 -15.08 9.41
CA ASP A 65 -8.47 -15.97 9.11
C ASP A 65 -9.75 -15.16 8.98
N PHE A 66 -10.06 -14.80 7.73
CA PHE A 66 -11.29 -14.09 7.42
C PHE A 66 -12.54 -14.85 7.87
N THR A 67 -12.54 -16.19 7.81
CA THR A 67 -13.71 -17.00 8.18
C THR A 67 -14.00 -16.85 9.68
N ALA A 68 -12.98 -16.97 10.53
CA ALA A 68 -13.11 -16.79 11.98
C ALA A 68 -13.70 -15.42 12.35
N TRP A 69 -13.27 -14.36 11.66
CA TRP A 69 -13.87 -13.03 11.85
C TRP A 69 -15.33 -13.00 11.41
N THR A 70 -15.67 -13.55 10.25
CA THR A 70 -17.06 -13.54 9.78
C THR A 70 -18.01 -14.34 10.67
N GLU A 71 -17.55 -15.45 11.26
CA GLU A 71 -18.30 -16.23 12.24
C GLU A 71 -18.53 -15.43 13.53
N LEU A 72 -17.49 -14.75 14.04
CA LEU A 72 -17.61 -13.86 15.19
C LEU A 72 -18.60 -12.72 14.93
N LEU A 73 -18.51 -12.06 13.77
CA LEU A 73 -19.41 -10.96 13.41
C LEU A 73 -20.86 -11.44 13.24
N GLN A 74 -21.06 -12.61 12.65
CA GLN A 74 -22.39 -13.22 12.57
C GLN A 74 -22.95 -13.56 13.96
N PHE A 75 -22.12 -14.08 14.86
CA PHE A 75 -22.51 -14.38 16.24
C PHE A 75 -22.94 -13.12 17.00
N VAL A 76 -22.13 -12.04 16.97
CA VAL A 76 -22.50 -10.79 17.68
C VAL A 76 -23.72 -10.10 17.06
N GLU A 77 -23.94 -10.25 15.75
CA GLU A 77 -25.16 -9.79 15.08
C GLU A 77 -26.40 -10.54 15.58
N GLN A 78 -26.28 -11.86 15.81
CA GLN A 78 -27.37 -12.73 16.29
C GLN A 78 -27.69 -12.51 17.76
N GLU A 79 -26.67 -12.42 18.61
CA GLU A 79 -26.83 -12.12 20.04
C GLU A 79 -27.32 -10.68 20.27
N ASN A 80 -27.19 -9.82 19.25
CA ASN A 80 -27.58 -8.42 19.28
C ASN A 80 -27.05 -7.73 20.54
N HIS A 81 -25.74 -7.83 20.79
CA HIS A 81 -25.08 -7.27 21.98
C HIS A 81 -24.12 -6.14 21.59
N LEU A 82 -24.51 -4.89 21.87
CA LEU A 82 -23.83 -3.68 21.39
C LEU A 82 -22.34 -3.62 21.74
N LEU A 83 -21.97 -3.82 23.01
CA LEU A 83 -20.56 -3.75 23.43
C LEU A 83 -19.69 -4.85 22.82
N ALA A 84 -20.28 -6.02 22.54
CA ALA A 84 -19.58 -7.14 21.92
C ALA A 84 -19.37 -6.86 20.43
N ALA A 85 -20.39 -6.30 19.77
CA ALA A 85 -20.34 -5.88 18.38
C ALA A 85 -19.31 -4.78 18.16
N ARG A 86 -19.32 -3.70 18.96
CA ARG A 86 -18.31 -2.61 18.86
C ARG A 86 -16.89 -3.18 18.89
N LYS A 87 -16.58 -3.99 19.91
CA LYS A 87 -15.28 -4.67 20.07
C LYS A 87 -14.94 -5.56 18.87
N ALA A 88 -15.89 -6.35 18.38
CA ALA A 88 -15.68 -7.27 17.27
C ALA A 88 -15.46 -6.54 15.93
N PHE A 89 -16.30 -5.56 15.60
CA PHE A 89 -16.21 -4.78 14.37
C PHE A 89 -14.95 -3.90 14.35
N ASP A 90 -14.63 -3.19 15.44
CA ASP A 90 -13.43 -2.33 15.48
C ASP A 90 -12.15 -3.17 15.30
N ALA A 91 -12.07 -4.34 15.93
CA ALA A 91 -10.95 -5.26 15.73
C ALA A 91 -10.90 -5.83 14.30
N PHE A 92 -12.06 -6.20 13.74
CA PHE A 92 -12.12 -6.66 12.35
C PHE A 92 -11.64 -5.60 11.36
N PHE A 93 -12.07 -4.33 11.50
CA PHE A 93 -11.65 -3.25 10.60
C PHE A 93 -10.20 -2.85 10.76
N SER A 94 -9.57 -3.14 11.90
CA SER A 94 -8.11 -3.00 12.04
C SER A 94 -7.32 -3.94 11.12
N HIS A 95 -7.97 -4.99 10.58
CA HIS A 95 -7.37 -5.95 9.64
C HIS A 95 -7.99 -5.89 8.23
N TYR A 96 -9.30 -5.67 8.13
CA TYR A 96 -10.05 -5.68 6.86
C TYR A 96 -10.84 -4.38 6.64
N PRO A 97 -10.17 -3.22 6.58
CA PRO A 97 -10.86 -1.93 6.45
C PRO A 97 -11.62 -1.79 5.14
N TYR A 98 -11.27 -2.55 4.09
CA TYR A 98 -11.85 -2.45 2.74
C TYR A 98 -13.15 -3.25 2.54
N CYS A 99 -13.68 -3.86 3.60
CA CYS A 99 -14.91 -4.65 3.59
C CYS A 99 -16.16 -3.77 3.85
N TYR A 100 -16.51 -2.89 2.90
CA TYR A 100 -17.61 -1.90 3.06
C TYR A 100 -18.95 -2.49 3.53
N GLY A 101 -19.28 -3.71 3.11
CA GLY A 101 -20.53 -4.37 3.50
C GLY A 101 -20.65 -4.53 5.02
N TYR A 102 -19.54 -4.75 5.72
CA TYR A 102 -19.52 -4.85 7.18
C TYR A 102 -19.59 -3.49 7.85
N TRP A 103 -19.05 -2.42 7.24
CA TRP A 103 -19.22 -1.05 7.76
C TRP A 103 -20.70 -0.67 7.81
N LYS A 104 -21.43 -0.99 6.74
CA LYS A 104 -22.89 -0.82 6.70
C LYS A 104 -23.60 -1.64 7.78
N LYS A 105 -23.22 -2.91 7.98
CA LYS A 105 -23.81 -3.75 9.04
C LYS A 105 -23.54 -3.19 10.44
N TYR A 106 -22.35 -2.66 10.68
CA TYR A 106 -22.00 -2.03 11.95
C TYR A 106 -22.85 -0.78 12.21
N ALA A 107 -22.97 0.10 11.21
CA ALA A 107 -23.82 1.28 11.29
C ALA A 107 -25.30 0.92 11.51
N ASP A 108 -25.81 -0.11 10.82
CA ASP A 108 -27.15 -0.65 11.03
C ASP A 108 -27.36 -1.22 12.44
N MET A 109 -26.31 -1.79 13.05
CA MET A 109 -26.36 -2.27 14.42
C MET A 109 -26.44 -1.12 15.42
N GLU A 110 -25.56 -0.12 15.32
CA GLU A 110 -25.63 1.10 16.14
C GLU A 110 -27.01 1.77 16.04
N ARG A 111 -27.55 1.83 14.81
CA ARG A 111 -28.87 2.41 14.55
C ARG A 111 -29.99 1.65 15.26
N ARG A 112 -29.92 0.32 15.34
CA ARG A 112 -30.91 -0.51 16.07
C ARG A 112 -30.93 -0.23 17.56
N PHE A 113 -29.82 0.26 18.13
CA PHE A 113 -29.71 0.70 19.52
C PHE A 113 -29.97 2.20 19.70
N GLU A 114 -30.51 2.88 18.67
CA GLU A 114 -30.82 4.32 18.68
C GLU A 114 -29.60 5.22 18.97
N CYS A 115 -28.39 4.72 18.72
CA CYS A 115 -27.13 5.43 18.93
C CYS A 115 -26.77 6.27 17.69
N ALA A 116 -27.55 7.33 17.43
CA ALA A 116 -27.45 8.11 16.18
C ALA A 116 -26.05 8.71 15.94
N ARG A 117 -25.41 9.26 16.99
CA ARG A 117 -24.07 9.85 16.89
C ARG A 117 -23.03 8.80 16.48
N GLU A 118 -23.09 7.63 17.09
CA GLU A 118 -22.20 6.52 16.84
C GLU A 118 -22.46 5.90 15.45
N THR A 119 -23.72 5.82 14.99
CA THR A 119 -24.04 5.42 13.62
C THR A 119 -23.34 6.31 12.59
N GLU A 120 -23.40 7.63 12.77
CA GLU A 120 -22.70 8.58 11.89
C GLU A 120 -21.18 8.40 11.95
N GLU A 121 -20.62 8.27 13.16
CA GLU A 121 -19.19 8.05 13.35
C GLU A 121 -18.70 6.77 12.65
N VAL A 122 -19.51 5.69 12.63
CA VAL A 122 -19.18 4.47 11.89
C VAL A 122 -19.15 4.70 10.39
N PHE A 123 -20.10 5.47 9.82
CA PHE A 123 -20.07 5.82 8.41
C PHE A 123 -18.85 6.68 8.06
N GLU A 124 -18.56 7.70 8.85
CA GLU A 124 -17.41 8.58 8.64
C GLU A 124 -16.08 7.82 8.70
N ARG A 125 -15.89 6.93 9.69
CA ARG A 125 -14.69 6.08 9.79
C ARG A 125 -14.58 5.11 8.60
N GLY A 126 -15.71 4.53 8.17
CA GLY A 126 -15.75 3.65 7.01
C GLY A 126 -15.37 4.38 5.71
N LEU A 127 -15.86 5.60 5.52
CA LEU A 127 -15.56 6.44 4.35
C LEU A 127 -14.15 7.02 4.39
N GLN A 128 -13.59 7.29 5.57
CA GLN A 128 -12.17 7.60 5.71
C GLN A 128 -11.29 6.41 5.32
N SER A 129 -11.76 5.19 5.59
CA SER A 129 -11.05 3.96 5.24
C SER A 129 -11.18 3.59 3.76
N ILE A 130 -12.37 3.76 3.16
CA ILE A 130 -12.69 3.40 1.77
C ILE A 130 -13.46 4.53 1.07
N PRO A 131 -12.80 5.66 0.76
CA PRO A 131 -13.48 6.83 0.19
C PRO A 131 -14.08 6.57 -1.19
N LEU A 132 -13.64 5.54 -1.91
CA LEU A 132 -14.16 5.17 -3.23
C LEU A 132 -15.34 4.18 -3.17
N SER A 133 -15.82 3.80 -1.98
CA SER A 133 -16.97 2.91 -1.85
C SER A 133 -18.28 3.67 -2.10
N MET A 134 -18.77 3.62 -3.34
CA MET A 134 -20.04 4.25 -3.72
C MET A 134 -21.22 3.72 -2.89
N ASP A 135 -21.28 2.42 -2.66
CA ASP A 135 -22.35 1.81 -1.85
C ASP A 135 -22.37 2.37 -0.42
N LEU A 136 -21.20 2.61 0.17
CA LEU A 136 -21.11 3.16 1.53
C LEU A 136 -21.57 4.62 1.59
N TRP A 137 -21.20 5.44 0.59
CA TRP A 137 -21.72 6.80 0.45
C TRP A 137 -23.23 6.83 0.29
N ILE A 138 -23.78 6.00 -0.60
CA ILE A 138 -25.23 5.90 -0.82
C ILE A 138 -25.96 5.49 0.46
N HIS A 139 -25.42 4.52 1.20
CA HIS A 139 -25.98 4.13 2.49
C HIS A 139 -25.94 5.25 3.53
N TYR A 140 -24.86 6.03 3.59
CA TYR A 140 -24.78 7.17 4.51
C TYR A 140 -25.78 8.27 4.14
N ILE A 141 -25.88 8.62 2.85
CA ILE A 141 -26.85 9.60 2.36
C ILE A 141 -28.29 9.15 2.66
N SER A 142 -28.62 7.89 2.37
CA SER A 142 -29.94 7.33 2.68
C SER A 142 -30.24 7.35 4.17
N TYR A 143 -29.24 7.09 5.02
CA TYR A 143 -29.38 7.20 6.47
C TYR A 143 -29.73 8.63 6.88
N LEU A 144 -28.99 9.64 6.40
CA LEU A 144 -29.24 11.05 6.73
C LEU A 144 -30.62 11.51 6.25
N GLN A 145 -31.02 11.15 5.03
CA GLN A 145 -32.36 11.45 4.50
C GLN A 145 -33.49 10.84 5.34
N SER A 146 -33.25 9.68 5.96
CA SER A 146 -34.25 9.00 6.81
C SER A 146 -34.31 9.51 8.25
N THR A 147 -33.29 10.22 8.72
CA THR A 147 -33.14 10.57 10.15
C THR A 147 -33.16 12.06 10.43
N LEU A 148 -32.72 12.89 9.49
CA LEU A 148 -32.74 14.34 9.63
C LEU A 148 -34.11 14.91 9.25
N ASP A 149 -34.47 16.04 9.85
CA ASP A 149 -35.66 16.80 9.48
C ASP A 149 -35.40 17.60 8.20
N MET A 150 -36.04 17.21 7.10
CA MET A 150 -35.87 17.84 5.78
C MET A 150 -36.47 19.25 5.68
N ASN A 151 -37.20 19.71 6.70
CA ASN A 151 -37.70 21.09 6.75
C ASN A 151 -36.65 22.08 7.27
N LEU A 152 -35.54 21.58 7.84
CA LEU A 152 -34.48 22.41 8.38
C LEU A 152 -33.41 22.68 7.31
N PRO A 153 -33.05 23.96 7.05
CA PRO A 153 -31.99 24.32 6.09
C PRO A 153 -30.65 23.66 6.41
N GLU A 154 -30.33 23.45 7.69
CA GLU A 154 -29.09 22.81 8.14
C GLU A 154 -29.02 21.34 7.69
N SER A 155 -30.16 20.62 7.71
CA SER A 155 -30.25 19.24 7.23
C SER A 155 -30.00 19.15 5.73
N ILE A 156 -30.61 20.06 4.96
CA ILE A 156 -30.42 20.16 3.50
C ILE A 156 -28.94 20.46 3.19
N GLN A 157 -28.35 21.42 3.91
CA GLN A 157 -26.95 21.79 3.70
C GLN A 157 -25.98 20.64 4.07
N LYS A 158 -26.30 19.87 5.13
CA LYS A 158 -25.52 18.69 5.52
C LYS A 158 -25.57 17.62 4.43
N ILE A 159 -26.75 17.28 3.93
CA ILE A 159 -26.91 16.26 2.86
C ILE A 159 -26.21 16.72 1.58
N ARG A 160 -26.36 17.99 1.18
CA ARG A 160 -25.64 18.56 0.03
C ARG A 160 -24.12 18.44 0.20
N GLY A 161 -23.62 18.76 1.39
CA GLY A 161 -22.20 18.62 1.72
C GLY A 161 -21.70 17.17 1.61
N VAL A 162 -22.51 16.20 2.00
CA VAL A 162 -22.19 14.78 1.87
C VAL A 162 -22.21 14.32 0.41
N PHE A 163 -23.16 14.78 -0.40
CA PHE A 163 -23.15 14.54 -1.85
C PHE A 163 -21.89 15.11 -2.50
N GLU A 164 -21.52 16.36 -2.18
CA GLU A 164 -20.29 16.98 -2.70
C GLU A 164 -19.03 16.23 -2.28
N ALA A 165 -18.95 15.78 -1.02
CA ALA A 165 -17.85 14.94 -0.55
C ALA A 165 -17.79 13.60 -1.29
N ALA A 166 -18.96 12.97 -1.53
CA ALA A 166 -19.05 11.70 -2.24
C ALA A 166 -18.57 11.82 -3.69
N VAL A 167 -19.00 12.85 -4.43
CA VAL A 167 -18.57 13.05 -5.82
C VAL A 167 -17.11 13.50 -5.91
N ALA A 168 -16.60 14.25 -4.93
CA ALA A 168 -15.18 14.59 -4.86
C ALA A 168 -14.30 13.34 -4.62
N ALA A 169 -14.79 12.38 -3.82
CA ALA A 169 -14.05 11.16 -3.49
C ALA A 169 -14.18 10.06 -4.57
N ALA A 170 -15.38 9.85 -5.11
CA ALA A 170 -15.72 8.69 -5.94
C ALA A 170 -16.36 9.04 -7.30
N GLY A 171 -16.60 10.32 -7.59
CA GLY A 171 -17.29 10.76 -8.83
C GLY A 171 -16.50 10.52 -10.13
N MET A 172 -15.19 10.29 -10.03
CA MET A 172 -14.34 9.89 -11.16
C MET A 172 -14.31 8.37 -11.41
N ASP A 173 -14.95 7.56 -10.56
CA ASP A 173 -15.08 6.12 -10.84
C ASP A 173 -15.94 5.94 -12.10
N PHE A 174 -15.51 5.06 -12.99
CA PHE A 174 -16.24 4.73 -14.21
C PHE A 174 -17.65 4.19 -13.93
N ARG A 175 -17.92 3.64 -12.74
CA ARG A 175 -19.24 3.12 -12.33
C ARG A 175 -19.99 4.06 -11.38
N SER A 176 -19.61 5.34 -11.33
CA SER A 176 -20.21 6.36 -10.46
C SER A 176 -21.60 6.86 -10.89
N ASP A 177 -22.16 6.32 -11.97
CA ASP A 177 -23.44 6.76 -12.55
C ASP A 177 -24.55 6.89 -11.51
N LYS A 178 -24.69 5.89 -10.62
CA LYS A 178 -25.75 5.89 -9.62
C LYS A 178 -25.62 7.03 -8.60
N LEU A 179 -24.41 7.41 -8.24
CA LEU A 179 -24.16 8.52 -7.32
C LEU A 179 -24.58 9.84 -7.95
N TRP A 180 -24.20 10.07 -9.21
CA TRP A 180 -24.58 11.27 -9.96
C TRP A 180 -26.09 11.38 -10.15
N GLU A 181 -26.76 10.27 -10.51
CA GLU A 181 -28.22 10.23 -10.66
C GLU A 181 -28.94 10.57 -9.35
N LEU A 182 -28.50 9.99 -8.23
CA LEU A 182 -29.08 10.29 -6.91
C LEU A 182 -28.88 11.76 -6.53
N TYR A 183 -27.73 12.35 -6.87
CA TYR A 183 -27.48 13.74 -6.55
C TYR A 183 -28.35 14.69 -7.40
N VAL A 184 -28.44 14.42 -8.71
CA VAL A 184 -29.33 15.15 -9.62
C VAL A 184 -30.78 15.09 -9.15
N GLU A 185 -31.28 13.90 -8.80
CA GLU A 185 -32.66 13.76 -8.37
C GLU A 185 -32.92 14.47 -7.04
N TRP A 186 -31.98 14.39 -6.11
CA TRP A 186 -32.11 15.09 -4.84
C TRP A 186 -32.17 16.62 -5.00
N GLU A 187 -31.30 17.24 -5.79
CA GLU A 187 -31.37 18.69 -6.05
C GLU A 187 -32.63 19.09 -6.82
N ARG A 188 -33.13 18.20 -7.70
CA ARG A 188 -34.41 18.39 -8.39
C ARG A 188 -35.57 18.43 -7.39
N GLU A 189 -35.59 17.54 -6.40
CA GLU A 189 -36.57 17.54 -5.31
C GLU A 189 -36.46 18.79 -4.43
N GLN A 190 -35.25 19.34 -4.25
CA GLN A 190 -35.06 20.64 -3.56
C GLN A 190 -35.53 21.84 -4.40
N GLY A 191 -35.78 21.66 -5.70
CA GLY A 191 -36.20 22.70 -6.63
C GLY A 191 -35.07 23.59 -7.16
N ASP A 192 -33.81 23.27 -6.88
CA ASP A 192 -32.66 24.03 -7.39
C ASP A 192 -32.22 23.51 -8.78
N LEU A 193 -32.96 23.96 -9.80
CA LEU A 193 -32.71 23.55 -11.17
C LEU A 193 -31.37 24.05 -11.74
N ARG A 194 -30.76 25.09 -11.16
CA ARG A 194 -29.43 25.58 -11.54
C ARG A 194 -28.35 24.66 -11.00
N ALA A 195 -28.50 24.20 -9.76
CA ALA A 195 -27.62 23.17 -9.19
C ALA A 195 -27.67 21.89 -10.02
N VAL A 196 -28.85 21.45 -10.46
CA VAL A 196 -29.01 20.31 -11.38
C VAL A 196 -28.20 20.50 -12.67
N THR A 197 -28.27 21.67 -13.31
CA THR A 197 -27.45 21.98 -14.50
C THR A 197 -25.96 21.91 -14.19
N GLY A 198 -25.53 22.46 -13.05
CA GLY A 198 -24.14 22.41 -12.62
C GLY A 198 -23.62 20.99 -12.36
N ILE A 199 -24.48 20.10 -11.86
CA ILE A 199 -24.13 18.67 -11.71
C ILE A 199 -23.99 18.01 -13.09
N TYR A 200 -24.88 18.29 -14.04
CA TYR A 200 -24.74 17.78 -15.40
C TYR A 200 -23.46 18.27 -16.08
N ASP A 201 -23.12 19.55 -15.95
CA ASP A 201 -21.89 20.11 -16.51
C ASP A 201 -20.63 19.37 -15.99
N ARG A 202 -20.65 18.91 -14.74
CA ARG A 202 -19.58 18.07 -14.16
C ARG A 202 -19.59 16.66 -14.74
N VAL A 203 -20.70 15.92 -14.62
CA VAL A 203 -20.74 14.49 -15.02
C VAL A 203 -20.54 14.30 -16.53
N LEU A 204 -20.95 15.25 -17.37
CA LEU A 204 -20.74 15.18 -18.82
C LEU A 204 -19.26 15.25 -19.22
N SER A 205 -18.39 15.74 -18.33
CA SER A 205 -16.94 15.75 -18.51
C SER A 205 -16.23 14.52 -17.91
N MET A 206 -16.98 13.62 -17.26
CA MET A 206 -16.44 12.46 -16.56
C MET A 206 -16.71 11.18 -17.35
N PRO A 207 -15.69 10.35 -17.65
CA PRO A 207 -15.91 9.07 -18.30
C PRO A 207 -16.60 8.09 -17.34
N THR A 208 -17.89 7.84 -17.59
CA THR A 208 -18.70 6.87 -16.84
C THR A 208 -19.29 5.80 -17.77
N GLN A 209 -19.83 4.73 -17.20
CA GLN A 209 -20.41 3.63 -17.95
C GLN A 209 -21.68 4.05 -18.71
N LEU A 210 -22.51 4.91 -18.10
CA LEU A 210 -23.77 5.39 -18.66
C LEU A 210 -23.69 6.86 -19.09
N TYR A 211 -22.52 7.32 -19.56
CA TYR A 211 -22.30 8.70 -20.02
C TYR A 211 -23.36 9.19 -21.02
N ASN A 212 -23.84 8.30 -21.90
CA ASN A 212 -24.90 8.59 -22.86
C ASN A 212 -26.26 8.79 -22.19
N HIS A 213 -26.57 8.06 -21.11
CA HIS A 213 -27.79 8.26 -20.34
C HIS A 213 -27.81 9.64 -19.68
N HIS A 214 -26.68 10.05 -19.08
CA HIS A 214 -26.55 11.39 -18.49
C HIS A 214 -26.75 12.49 -19.53
N TRP A 215 -26.26 12.28 -20.76
CA TRP A 215 -26.48 13.20 -21.88
C TRP A 215 -27.94 13.33 -22.29
N GLU A 216 -28.65 12.21 -22.44
CA GLU A 216 -30.09 12.25 -22.75
C GLU A 216 -30.87 12.94 -21.63
N LYS A 217 -30.53 12.65 -20.37
CA LYS A 217 -31.17 13.28 -19.21
C LYS A 217 -30.88 14.78 -19.09
N PHE A 218 -29.68 15.23 -19.46
CA PHE A 218 -29.35 16.65 -19.56
C PHE A 218 -30.21 17.33 -20.63
N LYS A 219 -30.35 16.74 -21.82
CA LYS A 219 -31.22 17.30 -22.87
C LYS A 219 -32.68 17.37 -22.40
N GLU A 220 -33.19 16.32 -21.76
CA GLU A 220 -34.53 16.34 -21.16
C GLU A 220 -34.67 17.50 -20.14
N HIS A 221 -33.68 17.71 -19.28
CA HIS A 221 -33.66 18.81 -18.30
C HIS A 221 -33.71 20.19 -18.98
N VAL A 222 -32.93 20.41 -20.04
CA VAL A 222 -32.92 21.69 -20.77
C VAL A 222 -34.24 21.93 -21.52
N LEU A 223 -34.83 20.88 -22.10
CA LEU A 223 -36.06 20.98 -22.88
C LEU A 223 -37.31 21.22 -22.02
N HIS A 224 -37.40 20.60 -20.85
CA HIS A 224 -38.60 20.65 -20.01
C HIS A 224 -38.63 21.84 -19.04
N ASN A 225 -37.55 22.62 -18.92
CA ASN A 225 -37.45 23.71 -17.96
C ASN A 225 -37.18 25.07 -18.65
N PRO A 226 -37.63 26.20 -18.07
CA PRO A 226 -37.33 27.53 -18.59
C PRO A 226 -35.83 27.86 -18.47
N PRO A 227 -35.18 28.41 -19.51
CA PRO A 227 -33.75 28.73 -19.47
C PRO A 227 -33.29 29.60 -18.29
N LYS A 228 -34.13 30.54 -17.84
CA LYS A 228 -33.86 31.42 -16.69
C LYS A 228 -33.72 30.68 -15.34
N ASP A 229 -34.35 29.51 -15.23
CA ASP A 229 -34.40 28.72 -14.01
C ASP A 229 -33.26 27.68 -13.97
N ILE A 230 -32.69 27.32 -15.13
CA ILE A 230 -31.61 26.33 -15.25
C ILE A 230 -30.23 26.96 -15.48
N LEU A 231 -30.14 28.19 -16.00
CA LEU A 231 -28.88 28.89 -16.27
C LEU A 231 -28.57 29.96 -15.22
N SER A 232 -27.28 30.25 -15.05
CA SER A 232 -26.84 31.43 -14.30
C SER A 232 -27.21 32.73 -15.06
N PRO A 233 -27.40 33.87 -14.38
CA PRO A 233 -27.68 35.14 -15.05
C PRO A 233 -26.59 35.56 -16.05
N GLU A 234 -25.33 35.26 -15.72
CA GLU A 234 -24.18 35.58 -16.56
C GLU A 234 -24.18 34.73 -17.84
N GLU A 235 -24.45 33.43 -17.70
CA GLU A 235 -24.54 32.51 -18.83
C GLU A 235 -25.73 32.84 -19.73
N LEU A 236 -26.90 33.11 -19.15
CA LEU A 236 -28.09 33.48 -19.93
C LEU A 236 -27.83 34.73 -20.77
N LEU A 237 -27.22 35.76 -20.18
CA LEU A 237 -26.85 36.99 -20.89
C LEU A 237 -25.85 36.70 -22.02
N TRP A 238 -24.87 35.84 -21.77
CA TRP A 238 -23.89 35.43 -22.77
C TRP A 238 -24.55 34.70 -23.95
N VAL A 239 -25.44 33.74 -23.67
CA VAL A 239 -26.18 32.98 -24.70
C VAL A 239 -27.05 33.91 -25.53
N GLN A 240 -27.78 34.84 -24.88
CA GLN A 240 -28.58 35.86 -25.56
C GLN A 240 -27.72 36.78 -26.44
N SER A 241 -26.57 37.23 -25.95
CA SER A 241 -25.65 38.05 -26.73
C SER A 241 -25.12 37.31 -27.97
N LYS A 242 -24.87 36.00 -27.86
CA LYS A 242 -24.42 35.17 -28.99
C LYS A 242 -25.49 35.05 -30.06
N LEU A 243 -26.73 34.81 -29.66
CA LEU A 243 -27.87 34.75 -30.59
C LEU A 243 -28.14 36.10 -31.26
N ALA A 244 -27.90 37.22 -30.58
CA ALA A 244 -28.04 38.56 -31.15
C ALA A 244 -26.95 38.89 -32.19
N THR A 245 -25.77 38.28 -32.09
CA THR A 245 -24.66 38.49 -33.04
C THR A 245 -24.74 37.65 -34.32
N ASP A 246 -25.59 36.62 -34.37
CA ASP A 246 -25.88 35.82 -35.57
C ASP A 246 -27.25 36.21 -36.16
N PRO A 247 -27.32 37.17 -37.11
CA PRO A 247 -28.59 37.57 -37.68
C PRO A 247 -29.11 36.48 -38.64
N VAL A 248 -30.22 35.84 -38.26
CA VAL A 248 -31.11 35.16 -39.21
C VAL A 248 -31.59 36.21 -40.23
N PRO A 249 -31.53 35.95 -41.55
CA PRO A 249 -32.08 36.88 -42.54
C PRO A 249 -33.56 37.09 -42.28
N LYS A 250 -33.97 38.34 -42.01
CA LYS A 250 -35.38 38.73 -41.97
C LYS A 250 -36.02 38.38 -43.33
N PRO A 251 -37.17 37.67 -43.39
CA PRO A 251 -37.94 37.59 -44.62
C PRO A 251 -38.37 39.00 -45.03
N PRO A 252 -38.46 39.32 -46.34
CA PRO A 252 -38.88 40.64 -46.78
C PRO A 252 -40.30 40.94 -46.26
N GLU A 253 -40.43 42.05 -45.55
CA GLU A 253 -41.72 42.59 -45.13
C GLU A 253 -42.53 42.96 -46.39
N PRO A 254 -43.82 42.58 -46.50
CA PRO A 254 -44.66 43.04 -47.60
C PRO A 254 -44.85 44.56 -47.47
N GLU A 255 -44.48 45.28 -48.54
CA GLU A 255 -44.66 46.73 -48.67
C GLU A 255 -46.11 47.14 -48.40
N GLY A 256 -46.23 48.25 -47.68
CA GLY A 256 -47.46 48.73 -47.08
C GLY A 256 -48.58 49.06 -48.08
N THR A 257 -49.80 48.84 -47.61
CA THR A 257 -50.96 49.58 -48.03
C THR A 257 -51.40 50.46 -46.87
N GLU A 258 -51.17 51.77 -47.00
CA GLU A 258 -51.78 52.79 -46.16
C GLU A 258 -53.32 52.66 -46.27
N ALA A 259 -53.99 52.50 -45.13
CA ALA A 259 -55.44 52.65 -45.03
C ALA A 259 -55.78 54.04 -44.44
N PRO A 260 -56.88 54.69 -44.87
CA PRO A 260 -57.18 56.08 -44.54
C PRO A 260 -57.66 56.26 -43.09
N PRO A 261 -57.58 57.47 -42.52
CA PRO A 261 -57.95 57.72 -41.14
C PRO A 261 -59.47 57.81 -40.99
N GLY A 262 -60.05 56.91 -40.19
CA GLY A 262 -61.39 57.06 -39.63
C GLY A 262 -62.31 55.87 -39.89
N GLU A 263 -62.25 54.87 -39.02
CA GLU A 263 -63.39 54.03 -38.64
C GLU A 263 -63.05 53.34 -37.31
N ASP A 264 -63.95 53.45 -36.33
CA ASP A 264 -63.81 52.82 -35.01
C ASP A 264 -63.63 51.31 -35.15
N LEU A 265 -62.47 50.80 -34.70
CA LEU A 265 -62.21 49.37 -34.62
C LEU A 265 -63.12 48.73 -33.56
N PRO A 266 -63.77 47.59 -33.85
CA PRO A 266 -64.59 46.89 -32.87
C PRO A 266 -63.71 46.33 -31.72
N PRO A 267 -64.22 46.31 -30.48
CA PRO A 267 -63.45 45.83 -29.33
C PRO A 267 -63.19 44.33 -29.44
N GLY A 268 -61.94 43.94 -29.72
CA GLY A 268 -61.53 42.54 -29.86
C GLY A 268 -60.16 42.26 -30.47
N VAL A 269 -59.33 43.26 -30.79
CA VAL A 269 -58.05 43.06 -31.52
C VAL A 269 -56.82 42.99 -30.59
N GLU A 270 -56.99 43.15 -29.27
CA GLU A 270 -55.87 43.10 -28.30
C GLU A 270 -55.20 41.71 -28.18
N GLY A 271 -55.83 40.65 -28.69
CA GLY A 271 -55.30 39.28 -28.61
C GLY A 271 -54.21 38.93 -29.64
N LYS A 272 -54.11 39.63 -30.79
CA LYS A 272 -53.17 39.26 -31.86
C LYS A 272 -51.73 39.71 -31.60
N GLY A 273 -51.55 40.88 -30.97
CA GLY A 273 -50.22 41.38 -30.59
C GLY A 273 -49.59 40.57 -29.46
N ALA A 274 -50.38 40.19 -28.45
CA ALA A 274 -49.94 39.32 -27.35
C ALA A 274 -49.61 37.89 -27.82
N ALA A 275 -50.40 37.33 -28.74
CA ALA A 275 -50.11 36.01 -29.32
C ALA A 275 -48.83 36.01 -30.17
N ALA A 276 -48.56 37.08 -30.93
CA ALA A 276 -47.32 37.23 -31.69
C ALA A 276 -46.10 37.46 -30.79
N ALA A 277 -46.26 38.23 -29.70
CA ALA A 277 -45.20 38.43 -28.70
C ALA A 277 -44.86 37.13 -27.95
N ASN A 278 -45.87 36.38 -27.50
CA ASN A 278 -45.66 35.07 -26.85
C ASN A 278 -45.00 34.07 -27.81
N ALA A 279 -45.41 34.04 -29.08
CA ALA A 279 -44.78 33.17 -30.08
C ALA A 279 -43.31 33.53 -30.34
N GLN A 280 -42.97 34.83 -30.30
CA GLN A 280 -41.58 35.28 -30.44
C GLN A 280 -40.74 34.94 -29.20
N GLU A 281 -41.29 35.12 -27.99
CA GLU A 281 -40.63 34.72 -26.73
C GLU A 281 -40.39 33.21 -26.68
N ASP A 282 -41.35 32.39 -27.12
CA ASP A 282 -41.21 30.94 -27.19
C ASP A 282 -40.12 30.52 -28.18
N LEU A 283 -40.07 31.16 -29.36
CA LEU A 283 -39.02 30.95 -30.36
C LEU A 283 -37.63 31.34 -29.83
N ASP A 284 -37.54 32.43 -29.07
CA ASP A 284 -36.27 32.89 -28.50
C ASP A 284 -35.81 31.99 -27.36
N GLN A 285 -36.72 31.44 -26.55
CA GLN A 285 -36.39 30.40 -25.57
C GLN A 285 -35.90 29.11 -26.24
N GLU A 286 -36.51 28.69 -27.35
CA GLU A 286 -36.09 27.48 -28.05
C GLU A 286 -34.68 27.59 -28.62
N LYS A 287 -34.34 28.74 -29.24
CA LYS A 287 -32.97 29.03 -29.69
C LYS A 287 -31.96 29.02 -28.56
N ILE A 288 -32.34 29.52 -27.38
CA ILE A 288 -31.49 29.46 -26.18
C ILE A 288 -31.23 28.00 -25.79
N ARG A 289 -32.27 27.14 -25.75
CA ARG A 289 -32.12 25.71 -25.45
C ARG A 289 -31.23 25.00 -26.46
N GLU A 290 -31.43 25.24 -27.75
CA GLU A 290 -30.62 24.66 -28.82
C GLU A 290 -29.14 25.04 -28.68
N LEU A 291 -28.84 26.32 -28.40
CA LEU A 291 -27.46 26.77 -28.23
C LEU A 291 -26.82 26.16 -26.96
N VAL A 292 -27.55 26.07 -25.85
CA VAL A 292 -27.07 25.41 -24.62
C VAL A 292 -26.73 23.94 -24.87
N ILE A 293 -27.61 23.20 -25.56
CA ILE A 293 -27.37 21.80 -25.92
C ILE A 293 -26.16 21.70 -26.86
N SER A 294 -26.08 22.56 -27.88
CA SER A 294 -24.96 22.58 -28.82
C SER A 294 -23.60 22.80 -28.13
N MET A 295 -23.54 23.70 -27.15
CA MET A 295 -22.31 23.95 -26.38
C MET A 295 -21.85 22.71 -25.62
N ARG A 296 -22.76 21.99 -24.94
CA ARG A 296 -22.40 20.79 -24.17
C ARG A 296 -22.19 19.55 -25.05
N GLN A 297 -22.74 19.52 -26.26
CA GLN A 297 -22.52 18.43 -27.22
C GLN A 297 -21.03 18.21 -27.52
N GLN A 298 -20.23 19.30 -27.54
CA GLN A 298 -18.79 19.19 -27.74
C GLN A 298 -18.08 18.52 -26.55
N ILE A 299 -18.49 18.85 -25.31
CA ILE A 299 -17.96 18.24 -24.08
C ILE A 299 -18.33 16.75 -24.05
N TYR A 300 -19.59 16.44 -24.34
CA TYR A 300 -20.08 15.06 -24.47
C TYR A 300 -19.25 14.26 -25.49
N ALA A 301 -19.00 14.80 -26.68
CA ALA A 301 -18.24 14.11 -27.72
C ALA A 301 -16.77 13.85 -27.31
N GLN A 302 -16.15 14.77 -26.57
CA GLN A 302 -14.83 14.56 -26.00
C GLN A 302 -14.85 13.45 -24.94
N ASN A 303 -15.85 13.46 -24.06
CA ASN A 303 -16.01 12.44 -23.03
C ASN A 303 -16.27 11.05 -23.63
N GLU A 304 -17.11 10.94 -24.66
CA GLU A 304 -17.39 9.70 -25.40
C GLU A 304 -16.11 9.08 -25.98
N ALA A 305 -15.20 9.92 -26.51
CA ALA A 305 -13.90 9.46 -26.98
C ALA A 305 -13.01 8.95 -25.83
N GLU A 306 -13.03 9.61 -24.66
CA GLU A 306 -12.31 9.17 -23.47
C GLU A 306 -12.88 7.86 -22.87
N VAL A 307 -14.20 7.68 -22.89
CA VAL A 307 -14.88 6.43 -22.50
C VAL A 307 -14.45 5.29 -23.42
N SER A 308 -14.49 5.53 -24.74
CA SER A 308 -14.16 4.53 -25.76
C SER A 308 -12.73 3.98 -25.59
N LYS A 309 -11.76 4.82 -25.21
CA LYS A 309 -10.38 4.42 -24.93
C LYS A 309 -10.25 3.45 -23.75
N ARG A 310 -11.21 3.47 -22.81
CA ARG A 310 -11.14 2.78 -21.52
C ARG A 310 -12.13 1.64 -21.37
N TRP A 311 -13.13 1.58 -22.26
CA TRP A 311 -14.22 0.62 -22.22
C TRP A 311 -13.76 -0.82 -22.03
N ASN A 312 -12.78 -1.26 -22.83
CA ASN A 312 -12.30 -2.65 -22.76
C ASN A 312 -11.62 -2.98 -21.43
N PHE A 313 -10.91 -2.02 -20.84
CA PHE A 313 -10.29 -2.20 -19.52
C PHE A 313 -11.36 -2.27 -18.43
N GLU A 314 -12.34 -1.38 -18.46
CA GLU A 314 -13.43 -1.31 -17.47
C GLU A 314 -14.37 -2.52 -17.54
N ASP A 315 -14.65 -3.02 -18.75
CA ASP A 315 -15.39 -4.29 -18.92
C ASP A 315 -14.58 -5.48 -18.41
N GLY A 316 -13.25 -5.47 -18.57
CA GLY A 316 -12.35 -6.50 -18.06
C GLY A 316 -12.36 -6.65 -16.53
N ILE A 317 -12.85 -5.64 -15.79
CA ILE A 317 -12.95 -5.66 -14.33
C ILE A 317 -14.26 -6.36 -13.92
N LYS A 318 -14.19 -7.61 -13.49
CA LYS A 318 -15.38 -8.36 -13.05
C LYS A 318 -15.68 -8.20 -11.55
N ARG A 319 -14.66 -7.95 -10.71
CA ARG A 319 -14.84 -7.66 -9.28
C ARG A 319 -14.13 -6.36 -8.88
N PRO A 320 -14.86 -5.22 -8.77
CA PRO A 320 -14.29 -3.92 -8.44
C PRO A 320 -14.13 -3.68 -6.93
N TYR A 321 -14.65 -4.58 -6.09
CA TYR A 321 -14.60 -4.48 -4.63
C TYR A 321 -13.62 -5.49 -4.02
N PHE A 322 -13.18 -5.23 -2.79
CA PHE A 322 -12.30 -6.11 -2.05
C PHE A 322 -12.99 -7.43 -1.68
N HIS A 323 -12.28 -8.55 -1.84
CA HIS A 323 -12.68 -9.84 -1.30
C HIS A 323 -11.44 -10.74 -1.13
N VAL A 324 -11.40 -11.57 -0.08
CA VAL A 324 -10.24 -12.42 0.27
C VAL A 324 -9.93 -13.52 -0.75
N LYS A 325 -10.95 -14.09 -1.41
CA LYS A 325 -10.78 -15.02 -2.54
C LYS A 325 -9.88 -14.41 -3.62
N PRO A 326 -8.85 -15.13 -4.10
CA PRO A 326 -7.98 -14.66 -5.16
C PRO A 326 -8.75 -14.26 -6.43
N LEU A 327 -8.30 -13.18 -7.06
CA LEU A 327 -8.64 -12.82 -8.43
C LEU A 327 -7.95 -13.74 -9.44
N GLU A 328 -8.59 -13.89 -10.59
CA GLU A 328 -8.04 -14.61 -11.73
C GLU A 328 -6.87 -13.85 -12.36
N ARG A 329 -5.91 -14.60 -12.91
CA ARG A 329 -4.71 -14.02 -13.56
C ARG A 329 -5.07 -13.06 -14.72
N ALA A 330 -6.19 -13.29 -15.40
CA ALA A 330 -6.68 -12.40 -16.46
C ALA A 330 -7.06 -11.02 -15.93
N GLN A 331 -7.76 -10.95 -14.78
CA GLN A 331 -8.12 -9.69 -14.15
C GLN A 331 -6.89 -8.95 -13.61
N LEU A 332 -5.90 -9.66 -13.06
CA LEU A 332 -4.63 -9.06 -12.63
C LEU A 332 -3.85 -8.45 -13.81
N ARG A 333 -3.83 -9.12 -14.96
CA ARG A 333 -3.24 -8.55 -16.19
C ARG A 333 -4.01 -7.31 -16.65
N ASN A 334 -5.34 -7.37 -16.69
CA ASN A 334 -6.17 -6.23 -17.05
C ASN A 334 -5.90 -5.00 -16.18
N TRP A 335 -5.83 -5.16 -14.85
CA TRP A 335 -5.46 -4.06 -13.94
C TRP A 335 -4.06 -3.51 -14.22
N ARG A 336 -3.09 -4.38 -14.48
CA ARG A 336 -1.72 -3.96 -14.79
C ARG A 336 -1.67 -3.11 -16.06
N ASP A 337 -2.29 -3.62 -17.12
CA ASP A 337 -2.30 -2.99 -18.45
C ASP A 337 -3.07 -1.67 -18.43
N TYR A 338 -4.18 -1.61 -17.67
CA TYR A 338 -4.96 -0.38 -17.51
C TYR A 338 -4.17 0.69 -16.72
N LEU A 339 -3.48 0.29 -15.65
CA LEU A 339 -2.60 1.20 -14.92
C LEU A 339 -1.45 1.70 -15.79
N ASP A 340 -0.83 0.85 -16.61
CA ASP A 340 0.21 1.27 -17.55
C ASP A 340 -0.32 2.28 -18.57
N TYR A 341 -1.54 2.08 -19.06
CA TYR A 341 -2.21 3.01 -19.95
C TYR A 341 -2.46 4.39 -19.30
N GLU A 342 -3.07 4.44 -18.12
CA GLU A 342 -3.34 5.73 -17.44
C GLU A 342 -2.05 6.43 -17.01
N MET A 343 -1.03 5.68 -16.57
CA MET A 343 0.28 6.27 -16.24
C MET A 343 0.95 6.94 -17.45
N ALA A 344 0.67 6.47 -18.68
CA ALA A 344 1.26 6.99 -19.90
C ALA A 344 0.44 8.11 -20.54
N ALA A 345 -0.89 8.04 -20.48
CA ALA A 345 -1.79 8.91 -21.23
C ALA A 345 -2.77 9.73 -20.36
N GLY A 346 -2.99 9.32 -19.11
CA GLY A 346 -3.94 9.93 -18.18
C GLY A 346 -3.40 11.14 -17.43
N SER A 347 -4.28 11.87 -16.76
CA SER A 347 -3.88 12.90 -15.80
C SER A 347 -3.34 12.27 -14.52
N HIS A 348 -2.57 13.04 -13.75
CA HIS A 348 -2.07 12.57 -12.45
C HIS A 348 -3.22 12.13 -11.54
N GLU A 349 -4.25 12.97 -11.41
CA GLU A 349 -5.44 12.71 -10.60
C GLU A 349 -6.17 11.43 -11.02
N ARG A 350 -6.42 11.25 -12.33
CA ARG A 350 -7.06 10.04 -12.84
C ARG A 350 -6.25 8.78 -12.57
N THR A 351 -4.93 8.88 -12.71
CA THR A 351 -4.01 7.78 -12.40
C THR A 351 -4.07 7.41 -10.93
N ILE A 352 -4.14 8.40 -10.02
CA ILE A 352 -4.31 8.16 -8.58
C ILE A 352 -5.64 7.47 -8.30
N VAL A 353 -6.74 7.95 -8.85
CA VAL A 353 -8.07 7.32 -8.68
C VAL A 353 -8.03 5.87 -9.15
N LEU A 354 -7.43 5.59 -10.31
CA LEU A 354 -7.31 4.21 -10.80
C LEU A 354 -6.44 3.34 -9.89
N PHE A 355 -5.34 3.86 -9.37
CA PHE A 355 -4.52 3.15 -8.39
C PHE A 355 -5.31 2.84 -7.11
N GLU A 356 -6.06 3.80 -6.56
CA GLU A 356 -6.90 3.59 -5.37
C GLU A 356 -7.97 2.51 -5.62
N ARG A 357 -8.65 2.53 -6.77
CA ARG A 357 -9.59 1.47 -7.19
C ARG A 357 -8.89 0.11 -7.27
N CYS A 358 -7.71 0.08 -7.90
CA CYS A 358 -6.94 -1.15 -8.06
C CYS A 358 -6.53 -1.75 -6.71
N VAL A 359 -6.00 -0.95 -5.78
CA VAL A 359 -5.58 -1.46 -4.46
C VAL A 359 -6.77 -1.84 -3.58
N ILE A 360 -7.98 -1.31 -3.81
CA ILE A 360 -9.19 -1.82 -3.17
C ILE A 360 -9.47 -3.26 -3.63
N ALA A 361 -9.61 -3.48 -4.95
CA ALA A 361 -9.91 -4.81 -5.49
C ALA A 361 -8.76 -5.82 -5.28
N CYS A 362 -7.51 -5.34 -5.33
CA CYS A 362 -6.28 -6.13 -5.34
C CYS A 362 -5.46 -5.96 -4.05
N ALA A 363 -6.08 -5.64 -2.90
CA ALA A 363 -5.36 -5.30 -1.67
C ALA A 363 -4.35 -6.38 -1.20
N LEU A 364 -4.59 -7.66 -1.51
CA LEU A 364 -3.71 -8.77 -1.11
C LEU A 364 -2.54 -9.03 -2.08
N TYR A 365 -2.42 -8.25 -3.16
CA TYR A 365 -1.40 -8.43 -4.20
C TYR A 365 -0.32 -7.36 -4.08
N GLU A 366 0.84 -7.74 -3.52
CA GLU A 366 1.96 -6.83 -3.26
C GLU A 366 2.45 -6.07 -4.51
N GLU A 367 2.29 -6.64 -5.70
CA GLU A 367 2.75 -6.04 -6.96
C GLU A 367 2.12 -4.68 -7.26
N PHE A 368 0.82 -4.50 -6.95
CA PHE A 368 0.12 -3.24 -7.24
C PHE A 368 0.47 -2.14 -6.26
N TRP A 369 0.63 -2.49 -4.97
CA TRP A 369 1.13 -1.53 -3.97
C TRP A 369 2.54 -1.07 -4.29
N ILE A 370 3.42 -1.98 -4.69
CA ILE A 370 4.79 -1.64 -5.10
C ILE A 370 4.80 -0.76 -6.36
N LYS A 371 3.93 -1.04 -7.33
CA LYS A 371 3.79 -0.21 -8.53
C LYS A 371 3.28 1.19 -8.16
N TYR A 372 2.32 1.27 -7.25
CA TYR A 372 1.74 2.52 -6.79
C TYR A 372 2.74 3.40 -6.02
N THR A 373 3.49 2.82 -5.07
CA THR A 373 4.52 3.58 -4.34
C THR A 373 5.62 4.07 -5.26
N LYS A 374 6.06 3.27 -6.24
CA LYS A 374 7.03 3.71 -7.26
C LYS A 374 6.52 4.87 -8.10
N TYR A 375 5.24 4.86 -8.50
CA TYR A 375 4.63 5.97 -9.20
C TYR A 375 4.65 7.24 -8.33
N LEU A 376 4.22 7.12 -7.07
CA LEU A 376 4.16 8.25 -6.14
C LEU A 376 5.53 8.78 -5.71
N GLU A 377 6.58 7.96 -5.66
CA GLU A 377 7.94 8.42 -5.33
C GLU A 377 8.41 9.54 -6.26
N ASN A 378 7.93 9.58 -7.50
CA ASN A 378 8.26 10.63 -8.48
C ASN A 378 7.36 11.88 -8.37
N HIS A 379 6.31 11.84 -7.54
CA HIS A 379 5.30 12.88 -7.44
C HIS A 379 5.20 13.46 -6.02
N THR A 380 4.96 12.62 -5.02
CA THR A 380 4.78 13.04 -3.62
C THR A 380 5.37 12.04 -2.62
N VAL A 381 6.27 12.52 -1.77
CA VAL A 381 6.88 11.72 -0.69
C VAL A 381 5.83 11.34 0.36
N THR A 382 4.95 12.28 0.73
CA THR A 382 3.87 12.06 1.70
C THR A 382 2.86 11.03 1.20
N GLY A 383 2.50 11.08 -0.09
CA GLY A 383 1.62 10.09 -0.73
C GLY A 383 2.24 8.70 -0.72
N ALA A 384 3.49 8.56 -1.17
CA ALA A 384 4.20 7.28 -1.15
C ALA A 384 4.26 6.67 0.25
N ARG A 385 4.56 7.48 1.28
CA ARG A 385 4.56 7.07 2.69
C ARG A 385 3.20 6.56 3.15
N SER A 386 2.12 7.29 2.84
CA SER A 386 0.75 6.88 3.19
C SER A 386 0.38 5.54 2.55
N VAL A 387 0.76 5.32 1.28
CA VAL A 387 0.54 4.03 0.60
C VAL A 387 1.33 2.90 1.25
N PHE A 388 2.60 3.11 1.61
CA PHE A 388 3.37 2.11 2.35
C PHE A 388 2.75 1.77 3.71
N GLN A 389 2.32 2.78 4.47
CA GLN A 389 1.67 2.59 5.77
C GLN A 389 0.40 1.75 5.65
N ARG A 390 -0.47 2.05 4.67
CA ARG A 390 -1.68 1.25 4.43
C ARG A 390 -1.36 -0.18 4.00
N ALA A 391 -0.43 -0.34 3.05
CA ALA A 391 -0.06 -1.65 2.54
C ALA A 391 0.53 -2.54 3.63
N CYS A 392 1.50 -2.03 4.40
CA CYS A 392 2.22 -2.77 5.42
C CYS A 392 1.43 -2.91 6.73
N GLY A 393 0.62 -1.91 7.08
CA GLY A 393 -0.13 -1.86 8.35
C GLY A 393 -1.37 -2.73 8.36
N TYR A 394 -2.12 -2.78 7.25
CA TYR A 394 -3.41 -3.48 7.20
C TYR A 394 -3.37 -4.71 6.30
N HIS A 395 -2.97 -4.53 5.04
CA HIS A 395 -3.26 -5.54 4.00
C HIS A 395 -2.17 -6.61 3.84
N LEU A 396 -0.91 -6.24 4.02
CA LEU A 396 0.26 -7.08 3.74
C LEU A 396 1.26 -7.13 4.92
N PRO A 397 0.82 -7.32 6.17
CA PRO A 397 1.71 -7.23 7.34
C PRO A 397 2.78 -8.33 7.39
N ARG A 398 2.59 -9.46 6.67
CA ARG A 398 3.52 -10.59 6.64
C ARG A 398 4.36 -10.70 5.35
N LYS A 399 4.21 -9.77 4.40
CA LYS A 399 4.93 -9.83 3.11
C LYS A 399 6.25 -9.07 3.20
N PRO A 400 7.42 -9.74 3.19
CA PRO A 400 8.68 -9.09 3.51
C PRO A 400 9.09 -8.03 2.50
N ASN A 401 8.85 -8.24 1.21
CA ASN A 401 9.37 -7.38 0.16
C ASN A 401 8.90 -5.91 0.30
N ILE A 402 7.61 -5.70 0.56
CA ILE A 402 7.06 -4.35 0.67
C ILE A 402 7.53 -3.62 1.95
N HIS A 403 7.72 -4.33 3.06
CA HIS A 403 8.28 -3.75 4.29
C HIS A 403 9.76 -3.35 4.11
N LEU A 404 10.54 -4.18 3.40
CA LEU A 404 11.92 -3.86 3.06
C LEU A 404 12.02 -2.66 2.10
N LEU A 405 11.08 -2.52 1.17
CA LEU A 405 10.97 -1.35 0.30
C LEU A 405 10.58 -0.10 1.09
N TRP A 406 9.63 -0.21 2.03
CA TRP A 406 9.24 0.89 2.90
C TRP A 406 10.41 1.39 3.76
N ALA A 407 11.13 0.49 4.41
CA ALA A 407 12.31 0.86 5.20
C ALA A 407 13.40 1.52 4.32
N ALA A 408 13.63 1.01 3.11
CA ALA A 408 14.57 1.62 2.16
C ALA A 408 14.10 3.00 1.68
N PHE A 409 12.80 3.18 1.47
CA PHE A 409 12.20 4.47 1.16
C PHE A 409 12.43 5.47 2.28
N GLU A 410 12.14 5.13 3.54
CA GLU A 410 12.37 6.05 4.67
C GLU A 410 13.84 6.39 4.85
N GLU A 411 14.73 5.42 4.70
CA GLU A 411 16.18 5.65 4.71
C GLU A 411 16.60 6.63 3.60
N LYS A 412 16.06 6.47 2.37
CA LYS A 412 16.31 7.37 1.23
C LYS A 412 15.81 8.80 1.51
N GLN A 413 14.73 8.96 2.29
CA GLN A 413 14.23 10.27 2.73
C GLN A 413 14.98 10.85 3.94
N GLY A 414 15.94 10.10 4.52
CA GLY A 414 16.70 10.51 5.71
C GLY A 414 16.03 10.15 7.05
N ASN A 415 14.87 9.48 7.04
CA ASN A 415 14.15 9.05 8.24
C ASN A 415 14.67 7.70 8.76
N VAL A 416 15.92 7.69 9.20
CA VAL A 416 16.63 6.47 9.60
C VAL A 416 15.96 5.76 10.79
N GLU A 417 15.49 6.51 11.79
CA GLU A 417 14.81 5.93 12.96
C GLU A 417 13.52 5.21 12.58
N GLU A 418 12.78 5.74 11.60
CA GLU A 418 11.58 5.10 11.11
C GLU A 418 11.91 3.83 10.34
N ALA A 419 12.97 3.84 9.51
CA ALA A 419 13.47 2.62 8.86
C ALA A 419 13.87 1.54 9.89
N ARG A 420 14.51 1.92 11.01
CA ARG A 420 14.82 0.99 12.12
C ARG A 420 13.55 0.43 12.75
N ARG A 421 12.57 1.30 13.03
CA ARG A 421 11.28 0.91 13.63
C ARG A 421 10.55 -0.09 12.74
N ILE A 422 10.43 0.19 11.45
CA ILE A 422 9.76 -0.68 10.47
C ILE A 422 10.42 -2.07 10.46
N LEU A 423 11.74 -2.14 10.31
CA LEU A 423 12.44 -3.42 10.25
C LEU A 423 12.36 -4.21 11.55
N ARG A 424 12.42 -3.54 12.71
CA ARG A 424 12.26 -4.19 14.02
C ARG A 424 10.85 -4.75 14.19
N CYS A 425 9.83 -3.92 13.97
CA CYS A 425 8.43 -4.35 14.07
C CYS A 425 8.12 -5.50 13.09
N PHE A 426 8.64 -5.45 11.86
CA PHE A 426 8.42 -6.54 10.92
C PHE A 426 9.12 -7.84 11.35
N GLU A 427 10.30 -7.77 11.95
CA GLU A 427 10.97 -8.95 12.49
C GLU A 427 10.23 -9.57 13.68
N GLU A 428 9.55 -8.76 14.50
CA GLU A 428 8.66 -9.25 15.57
C GLU A 428 7.43 -9.97 14.99
N VAL A 429 6.87 -9.47 13.88
CA VAL A 429 5.71 -10.08 13.20
C VAL A 429 6.09 -11.36 12.45
N VAL A 430 7.27 -11.40 11.81
CA VAL A 430 7.76 -12.56 11.06
C VAL A 430 9.19 -12.92 11.50
N PRO A 431 9.33 -13.60 12.66
CA PRO A 431 10.63 -13.98 13.18
C PRO A 431 11.33 -15.02 12.30
N GLY A 432 12.68 -15.07 12.37
CA GLY A 432 13.50 -16.06 11.67
C GLY A 432 13.87 -15.70 10.21
N LEU A 433 13.38 -14.58 9.67
CA LEU A 433 13.74 -14.14 8.32
C LEU A 433 15.13 -13.49 8.27
N ALA A 434 16.13 -14.26 7.85
CA ALA A 434 17.52 -13.81 7.72
C ALA A 434 17.68 -12.51 6.91
N MET A 435 16.89 -12.36 5.84
CA MET A 435 16.91 -11.15 5.01
C MET A 435 16.55 -9.87 5.77
N VAL A 436 15.67 -9.96 6.78
CA VAL A 436 15.24 -8.81 7.60
C VAL A 436 16.35 -8.43 8.55
N ARG A 437 16.91 -9.40 9.29
CA ARG A 437 18.04 -9.19 10.19
C ARG A 437 19.24 -8.60 9.45
N LEU A 438 19.56 -9.11 8.26
CA LEU A 438 20.63 -8.56 7.44
C LEU A 438 20.34 -7.15 6.92
N ARG A 439 19.08 -6.81 6.64
CA ARG A 439 18.72 -5.43 6.29
C ARG A 439 18.93 -4.48 7.47
N ARG A 440 18.56 -4.88 8.69
CA ARG A 440 18.82 -4.12 9.93
C ARG A 440 20.32 -3.89 10.15
N VAL A 441 21.13 -4.94 10.05
CA VAL A 441 22.60 -4.87 10.15
C VAL A 441 23.18 -3.93 9.08
N SER A 442 22.69 -4.02 7.85
CA SER A 442 23.18 -3.20 6.75
C SER A 442 22.82 -1.72 6.91
N LEU A 443 21.64 -1.43 7.47
CA LEU A 443 21.21 -0.08 7.82
C LEU A 443 22.17 0.54 8.84
N GLU A 444 22.41 -0.14 9.97
CA GLU A 444 23.33 0.36 11.00
C GLU A 444 24.75 0.56 10.46
N ARG A 445 25.20 -0.35 9.60
CA ARG A 445 26.51 -0.24 8.95
C ARG A 445 26.62 0.99 8.07
N ARG A 446 25.62 1.29 7.24
CA ARG A 446 25.62 2.49 6.37
C ARG A 446 25.63 3.79 7.17
N HIS A 447 25.07 3.78 8.37
CA HIS A 447 25.05 4.93 9.27
C HIS A 447 26.21 4.95 10.29
N GLY A 448 27.19 4.05 10.17
CA GLY A 448 28.39 4.03 11.02
C GLY A 448 28.21 3.40 12.41
N ASN A 449 27.03 2.88 12.73
CA ASN A 449 26.73 2.22 14.00
C ASN A 449 27.24 0.77 14.02
N LEU A 450 28.56 0.61 13.94
CA LEU A 450 29.20 -0.70 13.80
C LEU A 450 28.97 -1.60 15.03
N GLU A 451 28.91 -1.02 16.23
CA GLU A 451 28.62 -1.75 17.47
C GLU A 451 27.21 -2.36 17.43
N GLN A 452 26.21 -1.57 17.01
CA GLN A 452 24.84 -2.07 16.88
C GLN A 452 24.73 -3.13 15.78
N ALA A 453 25.43 -2.95 14.66
CA ALA A 453 25.47 -3.94 13.60
C ALA A 453 26.06 -5.28 14.06
N GLU A 454 27.06 -5.26 14.95
CA GLU A 454 27.58 -6.46 15.58
C GLU A 454 26.60 -7.07 16.58
N ALA A 455 26.05 -6.25 17.49
CA ALA A 455 25.11 -6.69 18.49
C ALA A 455 23.93 -7.45 17.85
N LEU A 456 23.40 -6.94 16.74
CA LEU A 456 22.32 -7.59 15.98
C LEU A 456 22.73 -8.96 15.41
N LEU A 457 23.97 -9.14 14.97
CA LEU A 457 24.46 -10.41 14.46
C LEU A 457 24.75 -11.40 15.60
N THR A 458 25.31 -10.92 16.72
CA THR A 458 25.55 -11.72 17.92
C THR A 458 24.23 -12.22 18.51
N GLU A 459 23.25 -11.33 18.71
CA GLU A 459 21.89 -11.69 19.14
C GLU A 459 21.28 -12.75 18.22
N ALA A 460 21.43 -12.58 16.90
CA ALA A 460 20.91 -13.54 15.93
C ALA A 460 21.65 -14.88 15.94
N MET A 461 22.95 -14.91 16.26
CA MET A 461 23.70 -16.15 16.46
C MET A 461 23.21 -16.90 17.71
N GLU A 462 23.03 -16.19 18.82
CA GLU A 462 22.58 -16.75 20.10
C GLU A 462 21.14 -17.28 20.00
N ALA A 463 20.24 -16.50 19.39
CA ALA A 463 18.84 -16.90 19.19
C ALA A 463 18.66 -18.11 18.28
N ASN A 464 19.69 -18.48 17.49
CA ASN A 464 19.66 -19.60 16.56
C ASN A 464 20.69 -20.68 16.91
N GLU A 465 21.16 -20.73 18.15
CA GLU A 465 22.14 -21.71 18.60
C GLU A 465 21.69 -23.15 18.30
N GLY A 466 22.60 -23.96 17.75
CA GLY A 466 22.30 -25.33 17.31
C GLY A 466 21.60 -25.44 15.95
N LEU A 467 21.17 -24.33 15.35
CA LEU A 467 20.60 -24.30 14.00
C LEU A 467 21.65 -23.88 12.97
N PRO A 468 21.54 -24.31 11.69
CA PRO A 468 22.42 -23.87 10.61
C PRO A 468 22.50 -22.34 10.44
N LEU A 469 21.49 -21.62 10.92
CA LEU A 469 21.41 -20.17 10.85
C LEU A 469 22.41 -19.47 11.80
N ALA A 470 22.78 -20.07 12.94
CA ALA A 470 23.83 -19.52 13.80
C ALA A 470 25.18 -19.46 13.08
N SER A 471 25.58 -20.56 12.43
CA SER A 471 26.78 -20.60 11.60
C SER A 471 26.74 -19.60 10.44
N PHE A 472 25.58 -19.40 9.83
CA PHE A 472 25.40 -18.38 8.81
C PHE A 472 25.67 -16.96 9.37
N TYR A 473 25.11 -16.60 10.51
CA TYR A 473 25.36 -15.29 11.13
C TYR A 473 26.80 -15.13 11.63
N ALA A 474 27.44 -16.19 12.11
CA ALA A 474 28.86 -16.20 12.48
C ALA A 474 29.75 -15.80 11.29
N VAL A 475 29.47 -16.36 10.11
CA VAL A 475 30.16 -15.97 8.87
C VAL A 475 29.92 -14.50 8.53
N LYS A 476 28.69 -13.99 8.70
CA LYS A 476 28.38 -12.58 8.43
C LYS A 476 29.08 -11.64 9.41
N LEU A 477 29.14 -12.00 10.69
CA LEU A 477 29.85 -11.24 11.73
C LEU A 477 31.35 -11.21 11.47
N ALA A 478 31.95 -12.37 11.15
CA ALA A 478 33.36 -12.45 10.79
C ALA A 478 33.69 -11.61 9.54
N ARG A 479 32.86 -11.69 8.49
CA ARG A 479 33.05 -10.85 7.29
C ARG A 479 32.94 -9.36 7.61
N GLN A 480 32.03 -8.94 8.51
CA GLN A 480 31.95 -7.56 8.97
C GLN A 480 33.22 -7.13 9.70
N ALA A 481 33.66 -7.89 10.70
CA ALA A 481 34.85 -7.59 11.48
C ALA A 481 36.11 -7.50 10.59
N CYS A 482 36.28 -8.41 9.63
CA CYS A 482 37.44 -8.41 8.75
C CYS A 482 37.36 -7.32 7.66
N LYS A 483 36.26 -7.24 6.89
CA LYS A 483 36.23 -6.39 5.69
C LYS A 483 35.85 -4.94 5.98
N VAL A 484 35.01 -4.69 6.99
CA VAL A 484 34.53 -3.35 7.35
C VAL A 484 35.43 -2.74 8.42
N GLN A 485 35.62 -3.43 9.54
CA GLN A 485 36.41 -2.92 10.68
C GLN A 485 37.91 -3.18 10.58
N LYS A 486 38.36 -3.93 9.54
CA LYS A 486 39.77 -4.31 9.35
C LYS A 486 40.38 -5.07 10.53
N ASN A 487 39.55 -5.78 11.30
CA ASN A 487 39.97 -6.54 12.46
C ASN A 487 39.97 -8.05 12.17
N LEU A 488 41.06 -8.53 11.56
CA LEU A 488 41.23 -9.95 11.23
C LEU A 488 41.25 -10.83 12.50
N GLY A 489 41.86 -10.35 13.59
CA GLY A 489 41.95 -11.10 14.84
C GLY A 489 40.58 -11.41 15.46
N LYS A 490 39.70 -10.40 15.53
CA LYS A 490 38.31 -10.58 15.98
C LYS A 490 37.54 -11.51 15.07
N ALA A 491 37.72 -11.35 13.76
CA ALA A 491 37.00 -12.15 12.79
C ALA A 491 37.40 -13.63 12.82
N ARG A 492 38.69 -13.92 13.02
CA ARG A 492 39.21 -15.26 13.30
C ARG A 492 38.60 -15.83 14.58
N LYS A 493 38.60 -15.05 15.66
CA LYS A 493 38.02 -15.46 16.95
C LYS A 493 36.56 -15.92 16.79
N VAL A 494 35.73 -15.12 16.12
CA VAL A 494 34.32 -15.45 15.85
C VAL A 494 34.16 -16.79 15.12
N LEU A 495 34.95 -17.05 14.07
CA LEU A 495 34.84 -18.31 13.32
C LEU A 495 35.41 -19.51 14.08
N VAL A 496 36.47 -19.32 14.87
CA VAL A 496 37.03 -20.38 15.70
C VAL A 496 36.05 -20.79 16.79
N GLU A 497 35.40 -19.83 17.45
CA GLU A 497 34.35 -20.08 18.46
C GLU A 497 33.14 -20.80 17.82
N ALA A 498 32.72 -20.39 16.62
CA ALA A 498 31.67 -21.11 15.90
C ALA A 498 32.07 -22.55 15.56
N LEU A 499 33.32 -22.78 15.16
CA LEU A 499 33.88 -24.11 14.87
C LEU A 499 34.11 -24.98 16.12
N GLU A 500 34.17 -24.39 17.31
CA GLU A 500 34.19 -25.16 18.56
C GLU A 500 32.82 -25.76 18.85
N LYS A 501 31.74 -25.09 18.44
CA LYS A 501 30.37 -25.59 18.52
C LYS A 501 30.02 -26.55 17.38
N GLU A 502 30.45 -26.25 16.16
CA GLU A 502 30.16 -27.03 14.94
C GLU A 502 31.45 -27.44 14.20
N PRO A 503 32.22 -28.43 14.70
CA PRO A 503 33.53 -28.79 14.14
C PRO A 503 33.46 -29.48 12.77
N ASP A 504 32.32 -30.04 12.39
CA ASP A 504 32.01 -30.69 11.11
C ASP A 504 31.44 -29.73 10.06
N ASN A 505 31.31 -28.43 10.35
CA ASN A 505 30.76 -27.47 9.40
C ASN A 505 31.79 -27.00 8.36
N ALA A 506 31.77 -27.61 7.18
CA ALA A 506 32.68 -27.30 6.08
C ALA A 506 32.65 -25.82 5.64
N ARG A 507 31.49 -25.14 5.75
CA ARG A 507 31.35 -23.73 5.38
C ARG A 507 32.12 -22.81 6.32
N LEU A 508 32.11 -23.09 7.63
CA LEU A 508 32.88 -22.32 8.60
C LEU A 508 34.39 -22.46 8.36
N HIS A 509 34.88 -23.69 8.14
CA HIS A 509 36.29 -23.94 7.80
C HIS A 509 36.69 -23.21 6.50
N ALA A 510 35.82 -23.25 5.47
CA ALA A 510 36.10 -22.61 4.20
C ALA A 510 36.14 -21.08 4.31
N ASN A 511 35.24 -20.46 5.09
CA ASN A 511 35.24 -19.01 5.32
C ASN A 511 36.43 -18.56 6.17
N LEU A 512 36.84 -19.36 7.17
CA LEU A 512 38.03 -19.08 7.96
C LEU A 512 39.28 -19.08 7.08
N LEU A 513 39.40 -20.10 6.23
CA LEU A 513 40.50 -20.21 5.26
C LEU A 513 40.50 -19.01 4.30
N GLU A 514 39.38 -18.70 3.64
CA GLU A 514 39.25 -17.56 2.72
C GLU A 514 39.67 -16.24 3.37
N MET A 515 39.38 -16.06 4.66
CA MET A 515 39.75 -14.86 5.40
C MET A 515 41.25 -14.76 5.67
N GLU A 516 41.91 -15.85 6.04
CA GLU A 516 43.37 -15.86 6.22
C GLU A 516 44.11 -15.68 4.88
N PHE A 517 43.57 -16.24 3.79
CA PHE A 517 44.04 -16.00 2.42
C PHE A 517 43.89 -14.55 1.97
N GLY A 518 42.88 -13.84 2.50
CA GLY A 518 42.67 -12.42 2.21
C GLY A 518 43.68 -11.48 2.86
N ALA A 519 44.54 -11.98 3.75
CA ALA A 519 45.68 -11.25 4.32
C ALA A 519 46.94 -11.47 3.46
N ASP A 520 48.06 -10.82 3.82
CA ASP A 520 49.34 -11.10 3.16
C ASP A 520 49.72 -12.57 3.38
N VAL A 521 49.65 -13.34 2.29
CA VAL A 521 49.83 -14.79 2.28
C VAL A 521 51.20 -15.20 2.83
N ARG A 522 52.25 -14.41 2.60
CA ARG A 522 53.60 -14.71 3.09
C ARG A 522 53.74 -14.44 4.58
N GLN A 523 53.10 -13.37 5.07
CA GLN A 523 53.12 -13.04 6.49
C GLN A 523 52.18 -13.95 7.30
N ASN A 524 51.17 -14.52 6.63
CA ASN A 524 50.10 -15.27 7.26
C ASN A 524 50.18 -16.79 7.03
N GLU A 525 51.26 -17.29 6.42
CA GLU A 525 51.48 -18.72 6.08
C GLU A 525 51.17 -19.64 7.27
N GLY A 526 51.67 -19.32 8.46
CA GLY A 526 51.44 -20.12 9.67
C GLY A 526 49.99 -20.13 10.17
N ASN A 527 49.18 -19.09 9.90
CA ASN A 527 47.76 -19.09 10.23
C ASN A 527 46.95 -19.87 9.19
N THR A 528 47.29 -19.72 7.91
CA THR A 528 46.67 -20.46 6.81
C THR A 528 46.90 -21.96 6.96
N MET A 529 48.14 -22.37 7.29
CA MET A 529 48.46 -23.77 7.56
C MET A 529 47.69 -24.33 8.76
N ARG A 530 47.55 -23.56 9.84
CA ARG A 530 46.70 -23.95 10.98
C ARG A 530 45.24 -24.16 10.61
N CYS A 531 44.70 -23.38 9.66
CA CYS A 531 43.33 -23.58 9.17
C CYS A 531 43.18 -24.91 8.42
N PHE A 532 44.13 -25.24 7.54
CA PHE A 532 44.13 -26.53 6.84
C PHE A 532 44.27 -27.70 7.82
N GLU A 533 45.19 -27.62 8.78
CA GLU A 533 45.34 -28.66 9.81
C GLU A 533 44.07 -28.83 10.64
N ARG A 534 43.41 -27.74 11.03
CA ARG A 534 42.16 -27.78 11.79
C ARG A 534 41.06 -28.50 11.00
N ALA A 535 40.88 -28.16 9.73
CA ALA A 535 39.88 -28.80 8.87
C ALA A 535 40.18 -30.29 8.65
N LEU A 536 41.44 -30.66 8.40
CA LEU A 536 41.81 -32.06 8.15
C LEU A 536 41.68 -32.95 9.40
N ARG A 537 41.88 -32.39 10.60
CA ARG A 537 41.73 -33.10 11.89
C ARG A 537 40.29 -33.16 12.40
N SER A 538 39.38 -32.33 11.87
CA SER A 538 38.00 -32.27 12.34
C SER A 538 37.15 -33.43 11.78
N PRO A 539 35.93 -33.67 12.29
CA PRO A 539 35.04 -34.73 11.81
C PRO A 539 34.33 -34.34 10.49
N LEU A 540 35.00 -33.62 9.59
CA LEU A 540 34.46 -33.31 8.27
C LEU A 540 34.23 -34.58 7.42
N PRO A 541 33.23 -34.56 6.52
CA PRO A 541 33.04 -35.59 5.50
C PRO A 541 34.31 -35.81 4.67
N ASP A 542 34.52 -37.04 4.20
CA ASP A 542 35.74 -37.42 3.48
C ASP A 542 35.89 -36.60 2.18
N GLU A 543 34.79 -36.29 1.48
CA GLU A 543 34.80 -35.42 0.30
C GLU A 543 35.32 -34.02 0.64
N ALA A 544 34.87 -33.45 1.76
CA ALA A 544 35.34 -32.13 2.20
C ALA A 544 36.82 -32.18 2.58
N LYS A 545 37.28 -33.23 3.27
CA LYS A 545 38.69 -33.42 3.63
C LYS A 545 39.59 -33.53 2.41
N VAL A 546 39.15 -34.22 1.36
CA VAL A 546 39.87 -34.28 0.08
C VAL A 546 40.06 -32.88 -0.49
N VAL A 547 39.00 -32.05 -0.52
CA VAL A 547 39.06 -30.67 -1.01
C VAL A 547 40.00 -29.81 -0.19
N PHE A 548 39.94 -29.86 1.15
CA PHE A 548 40.87 -29.10 2.00
C PHE A 548 42.33 -29.58 1.85
N SER A 549 42.54 -30.87 1.69
CA SER A 549 43.87 -31.46 1.50
C SER A 549 44.48 -31.05 0.17
N GLN A 550 43.68 -31.06 -0.90
CA GLN A 550 44.08 -30.57 -2.22
C GLN A 550 44.46 -29.08 -2.16
N ARG A 551 43.60 -28.24 -1.60
CA ARG A 551 43.86 -26.80 -1.45
C ARG A 551 45.12 -26.49 -0.63
N ARG A 552 45.46 -27.35 0.34
CA ARG A 552 46.70 -27.21 1.12
C ARG A 552 47.95 -27.46 0.26
N VAL A 553 47.90 -28.45 -0.64
CA VAL A 553 48.99 -28.73 -1.58
C VAL A 553 49.14 -27.56 -2.56
N GLU A 554 48.04 -27.12 -3.16
CA GLU A 554 48.01 -25.96 -4.07
C GLU A 554 48.60 -24.71 -3.39
N PHE A 555 48.21 -24.44 -2.14
CA PHE A 555 48.76 -23.33 -1.37
C PHE A 555 50.27 -23.39 -1.17
N LEU A 556 50.80 -24.56 -0.80
CA LEU A 556 52.23 -24.74 -0.56
C LEU A 556 53.06 -24.73 -1.85
N GLU A 557 52.48 -25.14 -2.97
CA GLU A 557 53.08 -25.04 -4.30
C GLU A 557 53.23 -23.57 -4.72
N ASP A 558 52.17 -22.79 -4.56
CA ASP A 558 52.14 -21.39 -5.01
C ASP A 558 52.92 -20.43 -4.07
N PHE A 559 52.82 -20.66 -2.75
CA PHE A 559 53.25 -19.69 -1.75
C PHE A 559 54.15 -20.26 -0.65
N GLY A 560 54.38 -21.57 -0.62
CA GLY A 560 55.09 -22.23 0.47
C GLY A 560 56.54 -21.76 0.59
N SER A 561 57.01 -21.59 1.84
CA SER A 561 58.41 -21.24 2.11
C SER A 561 59.37 -22.44 2.11
N SER A 562 58.84 -23.68 2.04
CA SER A 562 59.62 -24.92 2.15
C SER A 562 59.08 -26.04 1.27
N ILE A 563 59.94 -26.55 0.39
CA ILE A 563 59.68 -27.73 -0.44
C ILE A 563 59.40 -28.98 0.41
N HIS A 564 59.99 -29.07 1.61
CA HIS A 564 59.75 -30.20 2.51
C HIS A 564 58.31 -30.23 3.03
N SER A 565 57.73 -29.05 3.31
CA SER A 565 56.33 -28.92 3.72
C SER A 565 55.39 -29.32 2.60
N LEU A 566 55.70 -28.94 1.36
CA LEU A 566 54.94 -29.31 0.17
C LEU A 566 54.93 -30.83 -0.05
N LEU A 567 56.11 -31.47 -0.03
CA LEU A 567 56.22 -32.93 -0.20
C LEU A 567 55.46 -33.69 0.89
N THR A 568 55.54 -33.23 2.14
CA THR A 568 54.80 -33.81 3.27
C THR A 568 53.29 -33.67 3.07
N ALA A 569 52.82 -32.49 2.65
CA ALA A 569 51.42 -32.25 2.38
C ALA A 569 50.89 -33.10 1.22
N TYR A 570 51.71 -33.32 0.19
CA TYR A 570 51.41 -34.19 -0.94
C TYR A 570 51.28 -35.66 -0.51
N ASP A 571 52.21 -36.18 0.27
CA ASP A 571 52.15 -37.55 0.80
C ASP A 571 50.89 -37.78 1.67
N GLU A 572 50.54 -36.81 2.51
CA GLU A 572 49.30 -36.84 3.28
C GLU A 572 48.06 -36.79 2.39
N HIS A 573 48.07 -35.97 1.33
CA HIS A 573 46.98 -35.93 0.36
C HIS A 573 46.78 -37.28 -0.34
N GLN A 574 47.86 -37.92 -0.79
CA GLN A 574 47.79 -39.26 -1.39
C GLN A 574 47.23 -40.31 -0.42
N LYS A 575 47.54 -40.22 0.88
CA LYS A 575 46.94 -41.08 1.91
C LYS A 575 45.44 -40.87 2.02
N ILE A 576 44.98 -39.61 2.06
CA ILE A 576 43.56 -39.26 2.14
C ILE A 576 42.81 -39.77 0.89
N LEU A 577 43.36 -39.60 -0.32
CA LEU A 577 42.76 -40.11 -1.55
C LEU A 577 42.63 -41.64 -1.54
N LYS A 578 43.66 -42.36 -1.08
CA LYS A 578 43.62 -43.83 -0.96
C LYS A 578 42.56 -44.28 0.05
N GLN A 579 42.46 -43.61 1.19
CA GLN A 579 41.45 -43.91 2.22
C GLN A 579 40.03 -43.65 1.71
N HIS A 580 39.81 -42.51 1.05
CA HIS A 580 38.53 -42.17 0.43
C HIS A 580 38.14 -43.17 -0.68
N ALA A 581 39.09 -43.54 -1.55
CA ALA A 581 38.86 -44.55 -2.59
C ALA A 581 38.57 -45.95 -2.01
N ALA A 582 39.24 -46.34 -0.92
CA ALA A 582 39.00 -47.60 -0.23
C ALA A 582 37.61 -47.64 0.43
N ARG A 583 37.17 -46.55 1.06
CA ARG A 583 35.83 -46.42 1.65
C ARG A 583 34.73 -46.41 0.60
N LYS A 584 34.95 -45.77 -0.55
CA LYS A 584 34.00 -45.77 -1.68
C LYS A 584 33.85 -47.16 -2.33
N ARG A 585 34.88 -48.02 -2.26
CA ARG A 585 34.82 -49.41 -2.72
C ARG A 585 34.25 -50.39 -1.68
N ALA A 586 33.93 -49.92 -0.46
CA ALA A 586 33.57 -50.77 0.67
C ALA A 586 32.05 -51.01 0.91
N PRO A 587 31.10 -50.58 0.07
CA PRO A 587 29.75 -51.13 0.12
C PRO A 587 29.28 -51.59 -1.28
N GLU A 588 29.59 -52.84 -1.63
CA GLU A 588 28.85 -53.58 -2.69
C GLU A 588 28.61 -55.05 -2.31
N ASN A 589 28.74 -55.41 -1.03
CA ASN A 589 28.37 -56.73 -0.52
C ASN A 589 27.64 -56.60 0.84
N GLY A 590 26.30 -56.52 0.80
CA GLY A 590 25.43 -56.88 1.93
C GLY A 590 24.35 -55.85 2.37
N SER A 591 23.19 -55.90 1.70
CA SER A 591 21.80 -55.77 2.21
C SER A 591 21.37 -54.64 3.19
N GLU A 592 20.62 -53.66 2.68
CA GLU A 592 19.18 -53.35 2.93
C GLU A 592 18.93 -51.83 2.73
N GLU A 593 18.19 -51.49 1.68
CA GLU A 593 17.64 -50.14 1.50
C GLU A 593 16.47 -49.93 2.49
N PRO A 594 16.40 -48.80 3.20
CA PRO A 594 15.13 -48.25 3.61
C PRO A 594 14.57 -47.43 2.44
N GLU A 595 13.44 -47.88 1.89
CA GLU A 595 12.61 -47.05 1.00
C GLU A 595 12.22 -45.75 1.73
N ASP A 596 12.54 -44.60 1.16
CA ASP A 596 11.68 -43.42 1.27
C ASP A 596 11.65 -42.61 -0.03
N LYS A 597 10.58 -42.88 -0.78
CA LYS A 597 9.88 -42.07 -1.79
C LYS A 597 10.68 -41.00 -2.54
N ARG A 598 11.26 -41.41 -3.68
CA ARG A 598 11.32 -40.56 -4.88
C ARG A 598 9.93 -40.48 -5.53
N LEU A 599 9.36 -39.28 -5.59
CA LEU A 599 8.31 -38.96 -6.55
C LEU A 599 8.90 -38.93 -7.97
N ARG A 600 8.27 -39.69 -8.87
CA ARG A 600 8.55 -39.78 -10.31
C ARG A 600 8.31 -38.43 -11.02
N PRO A 601 9.03 -38.15 -12.11
CA PRO A 601 8.44 -37.63 -13.32
C PRO A 601 8.27 -38.77 -14.34
N ASP A 602 7.08 -38.84 -14.93
CA ASP A 602 6.66 -39.80 -15.94
C ASP A 602 7.43 -39.61 -17.26
N ASP A 603 7.82 -40.73 -17.88
CA ASP A 603 8.24 -40.86 -19.28
C ASP A 603 7.04 -40.51 -20.20
N GLY A 604 7.14 -40.11 -21.46
CA GLY A 604 8.20 -40.18 -22.46
C GLY A 604 7.53 -40.22 -23.84
N SER A 605 8.29 -39.90 -24.89
CA SER A 605 8.18 -40.31 -26.31
C SER A 605 8.68 -39.17 -27.22
N GLY A 606 9.56 -39.35 -28.21
CA GLY A 606 10.34 -40.50 -28.65
C GLY A 606 11.19 -40.10 -29.88
N LEU A 607 12.30 -40.82 -30.05
CA LEU A 607 13.03 -41.12 -31.31
C LEU A 607 13.86 -40.04 -32.02
N GLY A 608 15.12 -40.41 -32.30
CA GLY A 608 15.83 -40.07 -33.56
C GLY A 608 17.10 -39.23 -33.39
N GLY A 609 18.27 -39.83 -33.67
CA GLY A 609 19.58 -39.20 -33.52
C GLY A 609 20.11 -38.44 -34.75
N GLY A 610 21.28 -37.80 -34.58
CA GLY A 610 22.09 -37.20 -35.65
C GLY A 610 22.73 -35.87 -35.26
N PRO A 611 24.00 -35.57 -35.65
CA PRO A 611 24.84 -34.59 -34.94
C PRO A 611 24.90 -33.17 -35.58
N ILE A 612 25.17 -32.21 -34.70
CA ILE A 612 25.91 -30.93 -34.82
C ILE A 612 25.88 -30.18 -36.18
N GLY A 613 25.36 -28.95 -36.15
CA GLY A 613 25.67 -27.89 -37.12
C GLY A 613 25.32 -26.49 -36.58
N PHE A 614 26.30 -25.59 -36.50
CA PHE A 614 26.09 -24.13 -36.40
C PHE A 614 25.86 -23.56 -37.81
N PRO A 615 25.10 -22.46 -37.95
CA PRO A 615 25.78 -21.24 -38.41
C PRO A 615 25.26 -19.90 -37.82
N SER A 616 26.07 -18.89 -38.13
CA SER A 616 26.11 -17.47 -37.79
C SER A 616 25.04 -16.58 -38.46
N GLY A 617 24.78 -15.39 -37.88
CA GLY A 617 24.65 -14.12 -38.66
C GLY A 617 23.44 -13.19 -38.42
N GLY A 618 23.71 -11.97 -37.92
CA GLY A 618 23.04 -10.67 -38.21
C GLY A 618 21.91 -10.20 -37.27
N ASP A 619 22.11 -9.20 -36.38
CA ASP A 619 22.03 -7.73 -36.58
C ASP A 619 20.55 -7.21 -36.68
N VAL A 620 19.97 -6.24 -35.96
CA VAL A 620 20.42 -5.00 -35.27
C VAL A 620 19.33 -4.43 -34.31
N ALA A 621 19.78 -3.87 -33.18
CA ALA A 621 19.28 -2.78 -32.31
C ALA A 621 17.84 -2.71 -31.72
N SER A 622 17.76 -2.72 -30.39
CA SER A 622 17.15 -1.64 -29.56
C SER A 622 17.37 -1.87 -28.04
N SER A 623 17.40 -0.77 -27.28
CA SER A 623 17.88 -0.54 -25.89
C SER A 623 17.34 -1.47 -24.76
N PRO A 624 18.10 -1.83 -23.70
CA PRO A 624 17.73 -2.92 -22.80
C PRO A 624 16.95 -2.49 -21.54
N SER A 625 15.74 -3.03 -21.40
CA SER A 625 14.93 -3.04 -20.18
C SER A 625 15.23 -4.25 -19.29
N TYR A 626 15.48 -3.95 -18.03
CA TYR A 626 15.76 -4.82 -16.89
C TYR A 626 14.61 -5.80 -16.58
N SER A 627 14.74 -7.11 -16.88
CA SER A 627 14.19 -8.25 -16.08
C SER A 627 14.10 -9.63 -16.80
N TYR A 628 14.53 -9.82 -18.05
CA TYR A 628 14.15 -11.05 -18.80
C TYR A 628 15.06 -12.31 -18.64
N TRP A 629 15.92 -12.45 -17.64
CA TRP A 629 16.92 -13.57 -17.59
C TRP A 629 16.79 -14.57 -16.43
N TYR A 630 15.58 -14.92 -15.99
CA TYR A 630 15.40 -15.98 -14.99
C TYR A 630 14.46 -17.09 -15.46
N GLN A 631 14.92 -17.95 -16.37
CA GLN A 631 14.60 -19.39 -16.32
C GLN A 631 15.42 -20.21 -17.35
N HIS A 632 16.32 -21.05 -16.81
CA HIS A 632 16.96 -22.22 -17.41
C HIS A 632 18.14 -22.06 -18.40
N GLY A 633 19.29 -22.65 -18.01
CA GLY A 633 20.08 -23.50 -18.92
C GLY A 633 21.61 -23.30 -18.98
N TYR A 634 22.35 -24.00 -18.11
CA TYR A 634 23.75 -24.46 -18.22
C TYR A 634 24.96 -23.51 -18.06
N GLY A 635 25.85 -23.89 -17.13
CA GLY A 635 27.30 -23.60 -17.20
C GLY A 635 27.92 -22.98 -15.94
N SER A 636 28.34 -23.85 -15.00
CA SER A 636 29.37 -23.69 -13.94
C SER A 636 29.81 -22.27 -13.48
N TYR A 637 29.77 -22.08 -12.15
CA TYR A 637 30.12 -20.89 -11.35
C TYR A 637 29.03 -19.83 -11.17
N SER A 638 28.20 -20.02 -10.14
CA SER A 638 27.19 -19.05 -9.72
C SER A 638 27.83 -17.81 -9.07
N TYR A 639 27.61 -16.64 -9.65
CA TYR A 639 27.51 -15.41 -8.86
C TYR A 639 26.18 -15.46 -8.10
N GLN A 640 26.24 -15.55 -6.77
CA GLN A 640 25.05 -15.52 -5.93
C GLN A 640 24.39 -14.14 -6.00
N SER A 641 23.09 -14.12 -6.34
CA SER A 641 22.23 -12.95 -6.14
C SER A 641 22.30 -12.51 -4.66
N PRO A 642 22.53 -11.23 -4.32
CA PRO A 642 22.69 -10.77 -2.93
C PRO A 642 21.48 -11.01 -2.02
N TRP A 643 20.34 -11.40 -2.59
CA TRP A 643 19.04 -11.56 -1.92
C TRP A 643 18.50 -12.99 -1.93
N ASN A 644 19.25 -13.98 -2.44
CA ASN A 644 18.78 -15.36 -2.44
C ASN A 644 19.16 -16.08 -1.12
N TYR A 645 18.27 -15.97 -0.14
CA TYR A 645 18.39 -16.61 1.17
C TYR A 645 17.60 -17.93 1.27
N ASN A 646 16.98 -18.39 0.18
CA ASN A 646 16.08 -19.55 0.20
C ASN A 646 16.72 -20.85 0.69
N GLN A 647 18.05 -20.98 0.55
CA GLN A 647 18.80 -22.12 1.08
C GLN A 647 18.91 -22.18 2.62
N TYR A 648 18.44 -21.14 3.31
CA TYR A 648 18.47 -21.04 4.78
C TYR A 648 17.07 -21.06 5.41
N TYR A 649 16.01 -21.15 4.60
CA TYR A 649 14.65 -21.33 5.10
C TYR A 649 14.30 -22.82 5.08
N PRO A 650 13.67 -23.38 6.13
CA PRO A 650 12.99 -24.66 6.02
C PRO A 650 11.97 -24.57 4.88
N GLN A 651 11.89 -25.59 4.02
CA GLN A 651 10.74 -25.69 3.12
C GLN A 651 9.51 -25.95 3.99
N THR A 652 8.64 -24.94 4.09
CA THR A 652 7.30 -25.07 4.66
C THR A 652 6.35 -25.63 3.64
#